data_AF-A0A9D6MXG9-F1
#
_entry.id   AF-A0A9D6MXG9-F1
#
_cell.length_a   1.000
_cell.length_b   1.000
_cell.length_c   1.000
_cell.angle_alpha   90.00
_cell.angle_beta   90.00
_cell.angle_gamma   90.00
#
_symmetry.space_group_name_H-M   'P 1'
#
loop_
_entity.id
_entity.type
_entity.pdbx_description
1 polymer ?
#
loop_
_entity_poly.entity_id
_entity_poly.type
_entity_poly.pdbx_seq_one_letter_code
_entity_poly.pdbx_strand_id
1 'polypeptide(L)'
;MVIALLLLLFTTLAPAQDSQFLFDVNGNLQVQAPAINAAPQITRQPQNSVVETGETASFAVIATGTKPLSYEWRFNNTNIGATAQALLLLNVGTNSEGQYSVVVSNAFGSVTSAPALLIIDSDGDGMGDSWEVTFFGNLNQNATADFDHDGVSNLREFLDGTDPADPNSFACRLTVISDLGSVSKTPNQTTYTNGQAVTITAIPPTNGLFYAWLGDIVTRTNPVTLVMTNDKTVYARFTPIVLNWTNLFSGDWDTATNWSPNLAPGSNDTAVILNTVSVTLNTPADLGDFTLGSAASGPTLTGSGTLTVRGAFVWVSGNMGGSGSTILEPGATLSLDNPGQVGLSRTLENGGTVFWTAVGTIGMSTGAVITNRPGALFHVQNAGSFVFQSGSPRFDNAGTVRKSETTNVLTVPSGMTFNNYGTAEIQSGTLRLAGGGSSSGILATTNTTLVEWTGGTFTLNAGAQLNGAGLYRISTTVTANTNIVVPNLDMISGTLGGTGAVTISNAMNWTGGAMSGSGRTIIAPGVTLTLSNAAAASLSGGRTLENGGTLLLKTGAGGIGLDTGAVITNRAGALFDYQSAASFGSLFTGNRIDNAGTFRKSVSTGALTVPSSLSFNNSGTVEIQAGTLSLAGGGAHSGSFTVPAGTELILSGGTHTAVGSSSITGAGQLTVSGATATLGGLVNVSGSNIFSSGTANLTGNYICTNNTLTISGGTANFDGSGTISPAVALFSNGTLGGSNLVTVGSLMNWTSGLMSGSGRTIILPAATLNLSGASGVTLSRTLENGGTVLWTGAGGIGMGVITNRAGALFDVRNAASLSFASGARFDNAGTFRKSANAGTTSFGSAVSFNNSGTVEIQTGTLLCNGSFTNNGAVNLSAGTTNRLASGGAGRGAFTTPTTAMLEWTGGAFTLIAGAQLNGAGLYRINNGTVTANTTLPVANLDLFNGTLDGSGTVTISNAMNWTGGIMGGSGRTIIPAGVTLNAAIPSVAFLTSRTLENGGTVLWTGAGVIQISSGAVITNRPTGLFHAQNAASFLFGGGASRFDNAGTFRKSVSVGSTTVPSGVTFANYGTVDIRSGILAANGGYASSPNGLLNCALGGTTAGTNYGQLQVAGTLTLNGGLSVDLLPGFSPATNDTFTVLTAGTRSGTFASFSYPSNRVTLSLSNSPTSVILRATDVLPIPQPVLLTPQLLGSNALLTWTATSNVTYRLENNGDLGSTNWTAVAGDVTTFSNTASKLDTLTPSNRFYRVRAFP
;
A
#
# COMPACT_ATOMS: atom_id res chain seq x y z
N MET A 1 104.14 -63.37 26.85
CA MET A 1 103.27 -63.48 28.06
C MET A 1 101.92 -62.84 27.75
N VAL A 2 100.80 -63.42 28.21
CA VAL A 2 99.36 -63.18 27.84
C VAL A 2 98.74 -64.26 26.93
N ILE A 3 99.52 -65.16 26.32
CA ILE A 3 99.00 -66.27 25.48
C ILE A 3 98.81 -67.61 26.25
N ALA A 4 99.26 -67.70 27.51
CA ALA A 4 99.16 -68.91 28.32
C ALA A 4 97.80 -69.13 29.04
N LEU A 5 96.84 -68.20 28.93
CA LEU A 5 95.56 -68.26 29.66
C LEU A 5 94.35 -68.67 28.80
N LEU A 6 94.49 -68.73 27.47
CA LEU A 6 93.38 -69.09 26.56
C LEU A 6 93.35 -70.58 26.16
N LEU A 7 94.40 -71.35 26.48
CA LEU A 7 94.59 -72.73 26.02
C LEU A 7 94.03 -73.81 26.98
N LEU A 8 93.48 -73.43 28.13
CA LEU A 8 92.92 -74.37 29.12
C LEU A 8 91.39 -74.55 29.05
N LEU A 9 90.67 -73.81 28.19
CA LEU A 9 89.19 -73.90 28.11
C LEU A 9 88.65 -74.88 27.04
N PHE A 10 89.52 -75.60 26.31
CA PHE A 10 89.13 -76.50 25.22
C PHE A 10 89.42 -77.99 25.49
N THR A 11 89.59 -78.42 26.74
CA THR A 11 89.85 -79.82 27.11
C THR A 11 88.69 -80.48 27.88
N THR A 12 87.48 -80.48 27.31
CA THR A 12 86.46 -81.52 27.58
C THR A 12 85.62 -81.79 26.32
N LEU A 13 86.21 -82.44 25.32
CA LEU A 13 85.44 -83.11 24.28
C LEU A 13 84.88 -84.42 24.85
N ALA A 14 83.58 -84.46 25.14
CA ALA A 14 82.83 -85.70 25.04
C ALA A 14 82.34 -85.81 23.58
N PRO A 15 82.92 -86.69 22.74
CA PRO A 15 82.32 -87.02 21.46
C PRO A 15 81.17 -88.01 21.75
N ALA A 16 79.96 -87.49 21.91
CA ALA A 16 78.76 -88.31 21.76
C ALA A 16 78.63 -88.67 20.28
N GLN A 17 78.36 -89.94 20.06
CA GLN A 17 78.49 -90.65 18.79
C GLN A 17 77.67 -90.09 17.64
N ASP A 18 78.21 -90.33 16.44
CA ASP A 18 77.59 -90.33 15.12
C ASP A 18 76.06 -90.49 15.14
N SER A 19 75.36 -89.42 14.77
CA SER A 19 74.01 -89.42 14.20
C SER A 19 73.77 -88.09 13.48
N GLN A 20 73.67 -88.12 12.15
CA GLN A 20 73.20 -86.97 11.39
C GLN A 20 71.68 -86.85 11.59
N PHE A 21 71.25 -85.71 12.09
CA PHE A 21 69.87 -85.39 12.43
C PHE A 21 69.40 -84.25 11.52
N LEU A 22 68.34 -84.48 10.73
CA LEU A 22 67.70 -83.46 9.88
C LEU A 22 66.47 -82.88 10.60
N PHE A 23 66.40 -81.54 10.67
CA PHE A 23 65.31 -80.80 11.31
C PHE A 23 64.44 -80.07 10.27
N ASP A 24 63.13 -79.90 10.55
CA ASP A 24 62.22 -79.08 9.74
C ASP A 24 62.33 -77.56 10.05
N VAL A 25 61.57 -76.73 9.31
CA VAL A 25 61.58 -75.25 9.44
C VAL A 25 61.16 -74.72 10.82
N ASN A 26 60.64 -75.59 11.69
CA ASN A 26 60.24 -75.27 13.06
C ASN A 26 61.14 -75.94 14.11
N GLY A 27 62.20 -76.65 13.70
CA GLY A 27 63.20 -77.25 14.59
C GLY A 27 62.89 -78.68 15.06
N ASN A 28 61.99 -79.43 14.42
CA ASN A 28 61.66 -80.81 14.81
C ASN A 28 62.40 -81.87 13.97
N LEU A 29 62.80 -82.99 14.59
CA LEU A 29 63.66 -84.03 14.02
C LEU A 29 62.92 -85.05 13.12
N GLN A 30 63.42 -85.34 11.89
CA GLN A 30 62.72 -86.22 10.93
C GLN A 30 63.18 -87.70 10.79
N VAL A 31 64.47 -88.13 10.81
CA VAL A 31 64.91 -89.57 10.79
C VAL A 31 66.41 -89.74 11.18
N GLN A 32 66.84 -90.93 11.68
CA GLN A 32 68.24 -91.37 11.95
C GLN A 32 68.65 -92.62 11.13
N ALA A 33 69.87 -92.67 10.55
CA ALA A 33 70.44 -93.83 9.83
C ALA A 33 71.75 -94.36 10.49
N PRO A 34 72.10 -95.67 10.40
CA PRO A 34 73.23 -96.28 11.13
C PRO A 34 74.62 -96.04 10.52
N ALA A 35 75.65 -95.96 11.37
CA ALA A 35 77.02 -95.54 11.05
C ALA A 35 77.88 -96.59 10.29
N ILE A 36 78.78 -96.09 9.45
CA ILE A 36 79.64 -96.80 8.48
C ILE A 36 81.06 -96.97 9.03
N ASN A 37 81.63 -98.19 8.99
CA ASN A 37 83.06 -98.39 9.28
C ASN A 37 83.91 -97.62 8.27
N ALA A 38 84.77 -96.71 8.75
CA ALA A 38 85.47 -95.73 7.91
C ALA A 38 87.00 -95.83 8.08
N ALA A 39 87.69 -95.88 6.94
CA ALA A 39 89.12 -95.58 6.86
C ALA A 39 89.39 -94.15 7.40
N PRO A 40 90.60 -93.84 7.86
CA PRO A 40 90.88 -92.55 8.46
C PRO A 40 90.71 -91.42 7.42
N GLN A 41 90.18 -90.28 7.84
CA GLN A 41 90.03 -89.05 7.07
C GLN A 41 90.60 -87.88 7.87
N ILE A 42 91.34 -86.98 7.24
CA ILE A 42 91.90 -85.81 7.93
C ILE A 42 90.92 -84.67 7.86
N THR A 43 90.43 -84.22 9.01
CA THR A 43 89.48 -83.10 9.13
C THR A 43 90.17 -81.79 9.47
N ARG A 44 91.40 -81.83 10.01
CA ARG A 44 92.27 -80.66 10.12
C ARG A 44 93.68 -81.02 9.70
N GLN A 45 94.13 -80.42 8.60
CA GLN A 45 95.49 -80.56 8.11
C GLN A 45 96.47 -79.88 9.08
N PRO A 46 97.71 -80.41 9.24
CA PRO A 46 98.77 -79.63 9.86
C PRO A 46 98.96 -78.32 9.09
N GLN A 47 99.23 -77.22 9.80
CA GLN A 47 99.38 -75.89 9.21
C GLN A 47 100.87 -75.57 9.06
N ASN A 48 101.21 -74.79 8.03
CA ASN A 48 102.56 -74.23 7.91
C ASN A 48 102.91 -73.44 9.16
N SER A 49 104.17 -73.49 9.57
CA SER A 49 104.67 -72.76 10.72
C SER A 49 105.89 -71.96 10.28
N VAL A 50 105.88 -70.66 10.54
CA VAL A 50 107.06 -69.81 10.45
C VAL A 50 107.62 -69.70 11.86
N VAL A 51 108.87 -70.09 12.06
CA VAL A 51 109.48 -70.19 13.40
C VAL A 51 110.91 -69.68 13.34
N GLU A 52 111.29 -68.88 14.33
CA GLU A 52 112.66 -68.39 14.48
C GLU A 52 113.66 -69.53 14.72
N THR A 53 114.90 -69.33 14.28
CA THR A 53 115.97 -70.30 14.54
C THR A 53 116.20 -70.47 16.05
N GLY A 54 116.13 -71.71 16.54
CA GLY A 54 116.30 -72.10 17.95
C GLY A 54 114.99 -72.33 18.70
N GLU A 55 113.86 -71.94 18.12
CA GLU A 55 112.55 -72.06 18.78
C GLU A 55 111.93 -73.46 18.64
N THR A 56 110.75 -73.66 19.22
CA THR A 56 109.99 -74.91 19.13
C THR A 56 108.90 -74.80 18.07
N ALA A 57 108.92 -75.69 17.07
CA ALA A 57 107.83 -75.82 16.09
C ALA A 57 106.87 -76.94 16.49
N SER A 58 105.58 -76.74 16.23
CA SER A 58 104.57 -77.77 16.47
C SER A 58 103.66 -77.96 15.26
N PHE A 59 103.47 -79.21 14.84
CA PHE A 59 102.49 -79.61 13.84
C PHE A 59 101.45 -80.50 14.48
N ALA A 60 100.17 -80.27 14.21
CA ALA A 60 99.09 -81.09 14.74
C ALA A 60 98.11 -81.46 13.65
N VAL A 61 97.67 -82.71 13.63
CA VAL A 61 96.63 -83.21 12.72
C VAL A 61 95.39 -83.57 13.54
N ILE A 62 94.20 -83.34 12.97
CA ILE A 62 92.97 -83.98 13.46
C ILE A 62 92.49 -84.92 12.36
N ALA A 63 92.34 -86.19 12.73
CA ALA A 63 91.80 -87.23 11.86
C ALA A 63 90.61 -87.91 12.53
N THR A 64 89.60 -88.23 11.73
CA THR A 64 88.45 -89.05 12.06
C THR A 64 88.59 -90.41 11.38
N GLY A 65 87.81 -91.41 11.79
CA GLY A 65 87.90 -92.79 11.31
C GLY A 65 87.68 -93.78 12.45
N THR A 66 87.47 -95.05 12.12
CA THR A 66 87.24 -96.07 13.15
C THR A 66 88.49 -96.23 14.04
N LYS A 67 88.33 -96.10 15.36
CA LYS A 67 89.42 -96.19 16.34
C LYS A 67 89.86 -97.66 16.57
N PRO A 68 91.11 -97.93 17.00
CA PRO A 68 92.19 -96.98 17.26
C PRO A 68 92.83 -96.44 15.96
N LEU A 69 93.19 -95.15 15.96
CA LEU A 69 94.00 -94.52 14.91
C LEU A 69 95.48 -94.54 15.32
N SER A 70 96.36 -94.89 14.40
CA SER A 70 97.82 -94.85 14.55
C SER A 70 98.40 -93.77 13.66
N TYR A 71 99.37 -93.00 14.17
CA TYR A 71 100.00 -91.89 13.46
C TYR A 71 101.49 -92.21 13.23
N GLU A 72 102.03 -91.80 12.10
CA GLU A 72 103.47 -91.86 11.77
C GLU A 72 103.85 -90.56 11.05
N TRP A 73 104.62 -89.70 11.73
CA TRP A 73 105.09 -88.44 11.14
C TRP A 73 106.26 -88.66 10.21
N ARG A 74 106.34 -87.82 9.19
CA ARG A 74 107.36 -87.81 8.15
C ARG A 74 107.91 -86.40 7.97
N PHE A 75 109.23 -86.29 7.91
CA PHE A 75 109.94 -85.08 7.51
C PHE A 75 110.51 -85.30 6.11
N ASN A 76 110.19 -84.41 5.17
CA ASN A 76 110.56 -84.52 3.75
C ASN A 76 110.31 -85.94 3.21
N ASN A 77 109.09 -86.44 3.45
CA ASN A 77 108.60 -87.79 3.11
C ASN A 77 109.33 -88.97 3.78
N THR A 78 110.27 -88.75 4.70
CA THR A 78 110.97 -89.81 5.45
C THR A 78 110.37 -89.97 6.84
N ASN A 79 110.05 -91.19 7.26
CA ASN A 79 109.48 -91.48 8.59
C ASN A 79 110.46 -91.09 9.71
N ILE A 80 109.97 -90.36 10.71
CA ILE A 80 110.77 -89.87 11.86
C ILE A 80 110.39 -90.55 13.18
N GLY A 81 109.54 -91.58 13.15
CA GLY A 81 109.21 -92.42 14.32
C GLY A 81 108.31 -91.75 15.37
N ALA A 82 107.80 -90.54 15.12
CA ALA A 82 106.86 -89.88 16.01
C ALA A 82 105.42 -90.33 15.73
N THR A 83 104.70 -90.72 16.79
CA THR A 83 103.41 -91.44 16.68
C THR A 83 102.23 -90.76 17.39
N ALA A 84 102.44 -89.56 17.95
CA ALA A 84 101.37 -88.77 18.55
C ALA A 84 100.60 -87.98 17.47
N GLN A 85 99.37 -87.55 17.78
CA GLN A 85 98.58 -86.68 16.89
C GLN A 85 99.23 -85.29 16.62
N ALA A 86 100.19 -84.92 17.46
CA ALA A 86 100.98 -83.71 17.33
C ALA A 86 102.47 -84.04 17.35
N LEU A 87 103.21 -83.46 16.41
CA LEU A 87 104.66 -83.47 16.35
C LEU A 87 105.20 -82.18 16.97
N LEU A 88 106.10 -82.33 17.94
CA LEU A 88 106.84 -81.24 18.56
C LEU A 88 108.31 -81.36 18.16
N LEU A 89 108.85 -80.30 17.58
CA LEU A 89 110.25 -80.18 17.17
C LEU A 89 110.89 -79.10 18.04
N LEU A 90 111.87 -79.49 18.85
CA LEU A 90 112.59 -78.58 19.73
C LEU A 90 113.86 -78.08 19.05
N ASN A 91 114.24 -76.83 19.29
CA ASN A 91 115.47 -76.22 18.80
C ASN A 91 115.60 -76.33 17.27
N VAL A 92 114.57 -75.86 16.56
CA VAL A 92 114.49 -75.96 15.10
C VAL A 92 115.49 -75.00 14.46
N GLY A 93 116.09 -75.39 13.34
CA GLY A 93 116.91 -74.52 12.52
C GLY A 93 116.73 -74.87 11.04
N THR A 94 117.58 -74.35 10.17
CA THR A 94 117.52 -74.59 8.71
C THR A 94 117.52 -76.07 8.33
N ASN A 95 118.12 -76.94 9.13
CA ASN A 95 118.10 -78.40 8.95
C ASN A 95 116.76 -79.07 9.29
N SER A 96 115.89 -78.36 10.01
CA SER A 96 114.54 -78.76 10.37
C SER A 96 113.52 -78.18 9.38
N GLU A 97 113.91 -77.19 8.57
CA GLU A 97 113.07 -76.56 7.55
C GLU A 97 112.66 -77.57 6.47
N GLY A 98 111.40 -77.52 6.06
CA GLY A 98 110.86 -78.45 5.07
C GLY A 98 109.48 -78.98 5.42
N GLN A 99 109.04 -79.98 4.67
CA GLN A 99 107.66 -80.44 4.71
C GLN A 99 107.46 -81.55 5.75
N TYR A 100 106.56 -81.31 6.69
CA TYR A 100 106.08 -82.28 7.66
C TYR A 100 104.72 -82.80 7.23
N SER A 101 104.58 -84.12 7.13
CA SER A 101 103.30 -84.78 6.88
C SER A 101 103.13 -85.95 7.83
N VAL A 102 101.90 -86.37 8.06
CA VAL A 102 101.60 -87.52 8.92
C VAL A 102 100.72 -88.51 8.19
N VAL A 103 101.08 -89.79 8.29
CA VAL A 103 100.26 -90.89 7.84
C VAL A 103 99.42 -91.35 9.03
N VAL A 104 98.09 -91.32 8.88
CA VAL A 104 97.15 -91.80 9.87
C VAL A 104 96.52 -93.09 9.35
N SER A 105 96.56 -94.16 10.14
CA SER A 105 96.08 -95.49 9.75
C SER A 105 95.17 -96.11 10.80
N ASN A 106 94.30 -97.02 10.37
CA ASN A 106 93.54 -97.93 11.20
C ASN A 106 93.33 -99.27 10.47
N ALA A 107 92.54 -100.18 11.05
CA ALA A 107 92.24 -101.49 10.45
C ALA A 107 91.56 -101.43 9.06
N PHE A 108 91.02 -100.28 8.65
CA PHE A 108 90.24 -100.10 7.42
C PHE A 108 90.97 -99.28 6.34
N GLY A 109 92.13 -98.67 6.64
CA GLY A 109 92.94 -97.98 5.64
C GLY A 109 93.93 -96.97 6.25
N SER A 110 94.60 -96.22 5.39
CA SER A 110 95.48 -95.11 5.78
C SER A 110 95.25 -93.88 4.92
N VAL A 111 95.36 -92.70 5.51
CA VAL A 111 95.35 -91.40 4.83
C VAL A 111 96.62 -90.63 5.18
N THR A 112 97.14 -89.90 4.22
CA THR A 112 98.31 -89.04 4.39
C THR A 112 97.85 -87.58 4.42
N SER A 113 98.37 -86.77 5.35
CA SER A 113 98.08 -85.34 5.39
C SER A 113 98.66 -84.59 4.20
N ALA A 114 98.10 -83.43 3.90
CA ALA A 114 98.83 -82.43 3.13
C ALA A 114 100.13 -82.09 3.87
N PRO A 115 101.24 -81.84 3.16
CA PRO A 115 102.47 -81.39 3.78
C PRO A 115 102.26 -80.00 4.39
N ALA A 116 102.68 -79.84 5.65
CA ALA A 116 102.83 -78.55 6.30
C ALA A 116 104.29 -78.13 6.25
N LEU A 117 104.56 -76.93 5.76
CA LEU A 117 105.91 -76.40 5.64
C LEU A 117 106.34 -75.78 6.98
N LEU A 118 107.46 -76.23 7.53
CA LEU A 118 108.24 -75.44 8.48
C LEU A 118 109.07 -74.47 7.64
N ILE A 119 108.92 -73.18 7.89
CA ILE A 119 109.69 -72.09 7.29
C ILE A 119 110.52 -71.47 8.41
N ILE A 120 111.80 -71.24 8.14
CA ILE A 120 112.68 -70.55 9.07
C ILE A 120 112.67 -69.06 8.73
N ASP A 121 112.56 -68.25 9.77
CA ASP A 121 112.65 -66.80 9.74
C ASP A 121 113.82 -66.41 10.65
N SER A 122 114.96 -66.06 10.06
CA SER A 122 116.19 -65.82 10.79
C SER A 122 116.31 -64.40 11.34
N ASP A 123 115.58 -63.44 10.78
CA ASP A 123 115.60 -62.04 11.22
C ASP A 123 114.38 -61.64 12.07
N GLY A 124 113.39 -62.52 12.17
CA GLY A 124 112.25 -62.46 13.08
C GLY A 124 111.20 -61.44 12.66
N ASP A 125 111.18 -61.04 11.38
CA ASP A 125 110.29 -60.00 10.89
C ASP A 125 108.89 -60.51 10.48
N GLY A 126 108.71 -61.84 10.50
CA GLY A 126 107.46 -62.53 10.22
C GLY A 126 107.31 -62.98 8.77
N MET A 127 108.27 -62.68 7.90
CA MET A 127 108.41 -63.25 6.56
C MET A 127 109.39 -64.44 6.60
N GLY A 128 109.20 -65.39 5.69
CA GLY A 128 110.10 -66.54 5.63
C GLY A 128 111.36 -66.24 4.84
N ASP A 129 112.54 -66.64 5.35
CA ASP A 129 113.83 -66.42 4.70
C ASP A 129 113.82 -66.87 3.22
N SER A 130 113.21 -68.04 2.97
CA SER A 130 113.13 -68.64 1.64
C SER A 130 112.21 -67.87 0.68
N TRP A 131 111.20 -67.17 1.20
CA TRP A 131 110.32 -66.31 0.41
C TRP A 131 110.99 -64.95 0.12
N GLU A 132 111.61 -64.33 1.13
CA GLU A 132 112.30 -63.05 0.97
C GLU A 132 113.48 -63.14 -0.01
N VAL A 133 114.28 -64.21 0.07
CA VAL A 133 115.36 -64.44 -0.91
C VAL A 133 114.81 -64.68 -2.32
N THR A 134 113.63 -65.31 -2.44
CA THR A 134 113.02 -65.58 -3.75
C THR A 134 112.56 -64.30 -4.44
N PHE A 135 111.90 -63.40 -3.70
CA PHE A 135 111.29 -62.21 -4.28
C PHE A 135 112.17 -60.96 -4.21
N PHE A 136 113.02 -60.84 -3.19
CA PHE A 136 113.86 -59.67 -2.96
C PHE A 136 115.37 -59.95 -3.09
N GLY A 137 115.78 -61.21 -3.10
CA GLY A 137 117.19 -61.63 -3.18
C GLY A 137 118.01 -61.38 -1.91
N ASN A 138 117.38 -60.90 -0.83
CA ASN A 138 118.00 -60.60 0.46
C ASN A 138 116.99 -60.66 1.61
N LEU A 139 117.48 -60.77 2.84
CA LEU A 139 116.70 -60.80 4.10
C LEU A 139 116.66 -59.42 4.79
N ASN A 140 116.66 -58.31 4.04
CA ASN A 140 116.63 -56.97 4.64
C ASN A 140 115.34 -56.21 4.28
N GLN A 141 114.38 -56.85 3.61
CA GLN A 141 113.13 -56.19 3.28
C GLN A 141 112.23 -56.16 4.50
N ASN A 142 111.61 -55.02 4.74
CA ASN A 142 110.75 -54.86 5.89
C ASN A 142 109.36 -55.45 5.59
N ALA A 143 108.88 -56.33 6.46
CA ALA A 143 107.51 -56.85 6.49
C ALA A 143 106.40 -55.79 6.27
N THR A 144 106.59 -54.56 6.73
CA THR A 144 105.63 -53.45 6.60
C THR A 144 105.85 -52.55 5.38
N ALA A 145 106.95 -52.74 4.64
CA ALA A 145 107.16 -52.04 3.37
C ALA A 145 106.23 -52.61 2.29
N ASP A 146 106.08 -51.87 1.21
CA ASP A 146 105.29 -52.21 0.03
C ASP A 146 106.25 -52.05 -1.17
N PHE A 147 106.77 -53.18 -1.66
CA PHE A 147 107.90 -53.15 -2.59
C PHE A 147 107.49 -52.69 -4.00
N ASP A 148 106.28 -53.03 -4.45
CA ASP A 148 105.77 -52.68 -5.78
C ASP A 148 104.80 -51.49 -5.82
N HIS A 149 104.47 -50.93 -4.65
CA HIS A 149 103.64 -49.74 -4.42
C HIS A 149 102.16 -49.91 -4.80
N ASP A 150 101.63 -51.12 -4.71
CA ASP A 150 100.21 -51.41 -4.98
C ASP A 150 99.27 -51.11 -3.78
N GLY A 151 99.86 -50.77 -2.62
CA GLY A 151 99.16 -50.47 -1.38
C GLY A 151 99.02 -51.65 -0.41
N VAL A 152 99.59 -52.81 -0.73
CA VAL A 152 99.66 -54.01 0.12
C VAL A 152 101.07 -54.16 0.67
N SER A 153 101.22 -54.48 1.95
CA SER A 153 102.56 -54.66 2.54
C SER A 153 103.15 -56.02 2.18
N ASN A 154 104.47 -56.13 2.07
CA ASN A 154 105.20 -57.37 1.80
C ASN A 154 104.76 -58.53 2.72
N LEU A 155 104.55 -58.27 4.01
CA LEU A 155 104.04 -59.28 4.95
C LEU A 155 102.63 -59.75 4.59
N ARG A 156 101.78 -58.84 4.12
CA ARG A 156 100.42 -59.18 3.72
C ARG A 156 100.44 -60.05 2.47
N GLU A 157 101.35 -59.77 1.54
CA GLU A 157 101.57 -60.54 0.32
C GLU A 157 102.18 -61.92 0.60
N PHE A 158 103.16 -61.99 1.49
CA PHE A 158 103.70 -63.26 1.99
C PHE A 158 102.60 -64.15 2.57
N LEU A 159 101.75 -63.57 3.41
CA LEU A 159 100.65 -64.28 4.05
C LEU A 159 99.53 -64.67 3.06
N ASP A 160 99.33 -63.90 2.00
CA ASP A 160 98.34 -64.18 0.96
C ASP A 160 98.91 -65.03 -0.20
N GLY A 161 100.22 -65.25 -0.24
CA GLY A 161 100.93 -65.99 -1.28
C GLY A 161 100.98 -65.25 -2.62
N THR A 162 101.02 -63.91 -2.60
CA THR A 162 101.11 -63.06 -3.80
C THR A 162 102.55 -62.64 -4.10
N ASP A 163 102.80 -62.19 -5.33
CA ASP A 163 104.12 -61.74 -5.79
C ASP A 163 104.36 -60.25 -5.44
N PRO A 164 105.23 -59.95 -4.46
CA PRO A 164 105.46 -58.58 -3.98
C PRO A 164 106.25 -57.69 -4.94
N ALA A 165 106.56 -58.18 -6.14
CA ALA A 165 107.20 -57.41 -7.21
C ALA A 165 106.27 -57.12 -8.40
N ASP A 166 105.04 -57.63 -8.43
CA ASP A 166 104.05 -57.35 -9.47
C ASP A 166 102.85 -56.58 -8.89
N PRO A 167 102.70 -55.28 -9.19
CA PRO A 167 101.64 -54.46 -8.61
C PRO A 167 100.21 -54.83 -9.07
N ASN A 168 100.05 -55.88 -9.89
CA ASN A 168 98.75 -56.47 -10.22
C ASN A 168 98.45 -57.74 -9.43
N SER A 169 99.43 -58.29 -8.73
CA SER A 169 99.36 -59.53 -7.96
C SER A 169 99.05 -59.22 -6.50
N PHE A 170 97.80 -58.87 -6.21
CA PHE A 170 97.35 -58.74 -4.83
C PHE A 170 95.95 -59.32 -4.60
N ALA A 171 95.65 -59.58 -3.32
CA ALA A 171 94.41 -60.20 -2.89
C ALA A 171 93.46 -59.18 -2.25
N CYS A 172 92.43 -58.79 -3.00
CA CYS A 172 91.39 -57.87 -2.56
C CYS A 172 90.44 -58.54 -1.55
N ARG A 173 90.00 -57.80 -0.53
CA ARG A 173 88.96 -58.22 0.42
C ARG A 173 87.65 -57.49 0.15
N LEU A 174 86.55 -58.24 0.20
CA LEU A 174 85.20 -57.68 0.11
C LEU A 174 84.50 -57.72 1.48
N THR A 175 84.45 -56.58 2.15
CA THR A 175 83.68 -56.38 3.37
C THR A 175 82.24 -56.05 3.01
N VAL A 176 81.30 -56.89 3.45
CA VAL A 176 79.87 -56.66 3.27
C VAL A 176 79.24 -56.45 4.63
N ILE A 177 78.57 -55.31 4.79
CA ILE A 177 77.85 -54.94 6.01
C ILE A 177 76.37 -54.86 5.65
N SER A 178 75.49 -55.41 6.47
CA SER A 178 74.04 -55.31 6.28
C SER A 178 73.37 -54.79 7.55
N ASP A 179 72.45 -53.85 7.40
CA ASP A 179 71.69 -53.29 8.53
C ASP A 179 70.62 -54.27 9.05
N LEU A 180 69.98 -55.00 8.13
CA LEU A 180 69.12 -56.17 8.36
C LEU A 180 69.36 -57.20 7.23
N GLY A 181 68.54 -58.24 7.13
CA GLY A 181 68.63 -59.23 6.05
C GLY A 181 69.96 -59.97 5.99
N SER A 182 70.28 -60.55 4.84
CA SER A 182 71.58 -61.22 4.61
C SER A 182 72.09 -60.97 3.19
N VAL A 183 73.36 -61.26 2.92
CA VAL A 183 73.98 -61.11 1.60
C VAL A 183 74.70 -62.40 1.21
N SER A 184 74.42 -62.92 0.02
CA SER A 184 75.20 -64.02 -0.58
C SER A 184 76.24 -63.46 -1.57
N LYS A 185 77.46 -64.01 -1.55
CA LYS A 185 78.57 -63.67 -2.47
C LYS A 185 78.82 -64.85 -3.42
N THR A 186 79.00 -64.59 -4.71
CA THR A 186 79.33 -65.62 -5.71
C THR A 186 80.44 -65.13 -6.65
N PRO A 187 81.64 -65.74 -6.64
CA PRO A 187 82.10 -66.77 -5.71
C PRO A 187 82.23 -66.26 -4.27
N ASN A 188 82.07 -67.13 -3.25
CA ASN A 188 82.24 -66.77 -1.84
C ASN A 188 83.66 -67.12 -1.38
N GLN A 189 84.56 -66.14 -1.39
CA GLN A 189 85.97 -66.30 -1.01
C GLN A 189 86.37 -65.29 0.08
N THR A 190 87.43 -65.64 0.83
CA THR A 190 88.03 -64.78 1.86
C THR A 190 88.84 -63.63 1.27
N THR A 191 89.44 -63.84 0.09
CA THR A 191 90.15 -62.87 -0.73
C THR A 191 89.85 -63.13 -2.21
N TYR A 192 90.02 -62.11 -3.06
CA TYR A 192 89.72 -62.14 -4.50
C TYR A 192 90.92 -61.60 -5.27
N THR A 193 91.21 -62.15 -6.45
CA THR A 193 92.31 -61.64 -7.28
C THR A 193 91.95 -60.28 -7.88
N ASN A 194 92.94 -59.43 -8.14
CA ASN A 194 92.74 -58.18 -8.88
C ASN A 194 92.04 -58.44 -10.23
N GLY A 195 90.97 -57.69 -10.51
CA GLY A 195 90.09 -57.85 -11.68
C GLY A 195 88.98 -58.91 -11.54
N GLN A 196 88.88 -59.65 -10.42
CA GLN A 196 87.88 -60.71 -10.27
C GLN A 196 86.47 -60.15 -10.07
N ALA A 197 85.51 -60.65 -10.85
CA ALA A 197 84.10 -60.30 -10.72
C ALA A 197 83.42 -61.11 -9.60
N VAL A 198 82.79 -60.42 -8.64
CA VAL A 198 82.03 -60.99 -7.52
C VAL A 198 80.58 -60.52 -7.62
N THR A 199 79.65 -61.45 -7.77
CA THR A 199 78.22 -61.15 -7.72
C THR A 199 77.71 -61.23 -6.30
N ILE A 200 77.21 -60.12 -5.77
CA ILE A 200 76.56 -60.04 -4.47
C ILE A 200 75.04 -59.94 -4.64
N THR A 201 74.31 -60.69 -3.83
CA THR A 201 72.83 -60.71 -3.82
C THR A 201 72.35 -60.43 -2.40
N ALA A 202 71.61 -59.34 -2.23
CA ALA A 202 70.93 -59.00 -0.98
C ALA A 202 69.63 -59.80 -0.87
N ILE A 203 69.42 -60.42 0.28
CA ILE A 203 68.26 -61.25 0.60
C ILE A 203 67.51 -60.55 1.73
N PRO A 204 66.36 -59.92 1.44
CA PRO A 204 65.56 -59.25 2.46
C PRO A 204 65.07 -60.22 3.54
N PRO A 205 64.88 -59.75 4.80
CA PRO A 205 64.19 -60.53 5.83
C PRO A 205 62.71 -60.75 5.45
N THR A 206 62.00 -61.66 6.12
CA THR A 206 60.57 -61.94 5.87
C THR A 206 59.76 -60.63 5.92
N ASN A 207 59.07 -60.28 4.84
CA ASN A 207 58.33 -59.02 4.63
C ASN A 207 59.19 -57.73 4.56
N GLY A 208 60.52 -57.84 4.48
CA GLY A 208 61.43 -56.71 4.29
C GLY A 208 61.67 -56.37 2.82
N LEU A 209 62.16 -55.15 2.57
CA LEU A 209 62.55 -54.68 1.25
C LEU A 209 64.05 -54.39 1.22
N PHE A 210 64.69 -54.67 0.09
CA PHE A 210 66.05 -54.20 -0.19
C PHE A 210 65.96 -52.80 -0.82
N TYR A 211 66.70 -51.84 -0.27
CA TYR A 211 66.65 -50.44 -0.71
C TYR A 211 67.79 -50.09 -1.65
N ALA A 212 69.05 -50.36 -1.27
CA ALA A 212 70.23 -50.14 -2.12
C ALA A 212 71.49 -50.80 -1.56
N TRP A 213 72.48 -50.94 -2.44
CA TRP A 213 73.89 -51.05 -2.05
C TRP A 213 74.48 -49.65 -1.89
N LEU A 214 75.27 -49.43 -0.82
CA LEU A 214 76.06 -48.22 -0.59
C LEU A 214 77.54 -48.56 -0.35
N GLY A 215 78.42 -47.55 -0.28
CA GLY A 215 79.87 -47.73 -0.13
C GLY A 215 80.57 -47.63 -1.47
N ASP A 216 81.46 -48.59 -1.77
CA ASP A 216 82.21 -48.60 -3.05
C ASP A 216 81.34 -48.88 -4.29
N ILE A 217 80.09 -49.30 -4.09
CA ILE A 217 79.06 -49.30 -5.12
C ILE A 217 77.78 -48.67 -4.57
N VAL A 218 77.18 -47.79 -5.37
CA VAL A 218 75.91 -47.15 -5.05
C VAL A 218 74.90 -47.50 -6.13
N THR A 219 74.00 -48.45 -5.87
CA THR A 219 73.00 -48.90 -6.84
C THR A 219 71.83 -49.63 -6.18
N ARG A 220 70.67 -49.60 -6.81
CA ARG A 220 69.49 -50.40 -6.42
C ARG A 220 69.44 -51.78 -7.08
N THR A 221 70.29 -52.02 -8.09
CA THR A 221 70.33 -53.30 -8.79
C THR A 221 70.73 -54.41 -7.82
N ASN A 222 69.89 -55.43 -7.72
CA ASN A 222 70.14 -56.61 -6.91
C ASN A 222 69.65 -57.84 -7.65
N PRO A 223 70.52 -58.83 -7.97
CA PRO A 223 71.95 -58.90 -7.63
C PRO A 223 72.82 -57.88 -8.38
N VAL A 224 74.02 -57.58 -7.87
CA VAL A 224 75.02 -56.72 -8.54
C VAL A 224 76.39 -57.39 -8.59
N THR A 225 77.13 -57.14 -9.66
CA THR A 225 78.50 -57.63 -9.85
C THR A 225 79.51 -56.50 -9.58
N LEU A 226 80.47 -56.77 -8.69
CA LEU A 226 81.61 -55.92 -8.35
C LEU A 226 82.86 -56.50 -8.98
N VAL A 227 83.68 -55.68 -9.63
CA VAL A 227 85.03 -56.08 -10.05
C VAL A 227 86.00 -55.70 -8.93
N MET A 228 86.68 -56.69 -8.34
CA MET A 228 87.60 -56.50 -7.22
C MET A 228 88.94 -56.00 -7.73
N THR A 229 89.21 -54.70 -7.54
CA THR A 229 90.45 -54.04 -7.98
C THR A 229 91.24 -53.42 -6.82
N ASN A 230 90.71 -53.56 -5.61
CA ASN A 230 91.21 -53.08 -4.33
C ASN A 230 90.29 -53.67 -3.24
N ASP A 231 90.62 -53.49 -1.96
CA ASP A 231 89.70 -53.77 -0.86
C ASP A 231 88.42 -52.93 -1.00
N LYS A 232 87.26 -53.59 -1.02
CA LYS A 232 85.95 -52.92 -1.15
C LYS A 232 85.08 -53.16 0.07
N THR A 233 84.38 -52.12 0.50
CA THR A 233 83.33 -52.18 1.52
C THR A 233 82.00 -51.76 0.91
N VAL A 234 81.03 -52.65 0.98
CA VAL A 234 79.66 -52.40 0.51
C VAL A 234 78.65 -52.64 1.62
N TYR A 235 77.63 -51.81 1.65
CA TYR A 235 76.56 -51.83 2.65
C TYR A 235 75.25 -52.22 1.98
N ALA A 236 74.67 -53.37 2.34
CA ALA A 236 73.30 -53.71 2.00
C ALA A 236 72.35 -52.94 2.92
N ARG A 237 71.47 -52.12 2.34
CA ARG A 237 70.45 -51.39 3.08
C ARG A 237 69.08 -52.04 2.90
N PHE A 238 68.46 -52.38 4.03
CA PHE A 238 67.09 -52.87 4.14
C PHE A 238 66.21 -51.93 4.98
N THR A 239 66.79 -50.86 5.50
CA THR A 239 66.05 -49.72 6.05
C THR A 239 66.04 -48.55 5.07
N PRO A 240 64.98 -47.69 5.10
CA PRO A 240 64.91 -46.47 4.29
C PRO A 240 66.19 -45.64 4.32
N ILE A 241 66.48 -44.98 3.19
CA ILE A 241 67.67 -44.15 3.01
C ILE A 241 67.25 -42.68 3.05
N VAL A 242 68.06 -41.84 3.69
CA VAL A 242 67.91 -40.38 3.62
C VAL A 242 68.78 -39.86 2.49
N LEU A 243 68.16 -39.28 1.46
CA LEU A 243 68.82 -38.71 0.29
C LEU A 243 68.68 -37.19 0.29
N ASN A 244 69.81 -36.51 0.33
CA ASN A 244 69.87 -35.06 0.33
C ASN A 244 70.18 -34.56 -1.09
N TRP A 245 69.43 -33.60 -1.58
CA TRP A 245 69.77 -32.91 -2.81
C TRP A 245 71.02 -32.06 -2.61
N THR A 246 72.13 -32.43 -3.26
CA THR A 246 73.43 -31.75 -3.14
C THR A 246 73.80 -30.92 -4.36
N ASN A 247 73.08 -31.06 -5.49
CA ASN A 247 73.34 -30.20 -6.65
C ASN A 247 72.97 -28.74 -6.32
N LEU A 248 73.90 -27.82 -6.56
CA LEU A 248 73.71 -26.39 -6.36
C LEU A 248 72.95 -25.73 -7.52
N PHE A 249 72.73 -26.45 -8.62
CA PHE A 249 71.95 -26.04 -9.78
C PHE A 249 70.65 -26.84 -9.89
N SER A 250 69.73 -26.34 -10.72
CA SER A 250 68.49 -27.03 -11.09
C SER A 250 68.79 -28.34 -11.85
N GLY A 251 67.93 -29.35 -11.69
CA GLY A 251 68.15 -30.66 -12.30
C GLY A 251 66.93 -31.58 -12.27
N ASP A 252 67.07 -32.77 -12.86
CA ASP A 252 66.06 -33.82 -12.88
C ASP A 252 66.11 -34.66 -11.58
N TRP A 253 64.94 -35.04 -11.06
CA TRP A 253 64.77 -35.89 -9.88
C TRP A 253 65.48 -37.25 -10.04
N ASP A 254 65.41 -37.86 -11.22
CA ASP A 254 65.90 -39.22 -11.46
C ASP A 254 67.42 -39.28 -11.71
N THR A 255 68.09 -38.11 -11.77
CA THR A 255 69.54 -38.06 -11.97
C THR A 255 70.27 -38.29 -10.64
N ALA A 256 70.84 -39.48 -10.48
CA ALA A 256 71.52 -39.93 -9.26
C ALA A 256 72.56 -38.94 -8.71
N THR A 257 73.33 -38.28 -9.58
CA THR A 257 74.41 -37.36 -9.17
C THR A 257 73.91 -36.08 -8.52
N ASN A 258 72.60 -35.80 -8.57
CA ASN A 258 72.00 -34.67 -7.89
C ASN A 258 71.78 -34.91 -6.39
N TRP A 259 71.87 -36.18 -5.95
CA TRP A 259 71.55 -36.62 -4.61
C TRP A 259 72.81 -37.18 -3.91
N SER A 260 72.82 -37.11 -2.58
CA SER A 260 73.81 -37.77 -1.73
C SER A 260 73.12 -38.73 -0.75
N PRO A 261 73.51 -40.02 -0.74
CA PRO A 261 74.48 -40.65 -1.65
C PRO A 261 73.97 -40.67 -3.10
N ASN A 262 74.89 -40.79 -4.08
CA ASN A 262 74.68 -40.70 -5.54
C ASN A 262 73.64 -41.69 -6.09
N LEU A 263 72.37 -41.45 -5.76
CA LEU A 263 71.21 -42.30 -6.02
C LEU A 263 69.95 -41.44 -6.00
N ALA A 264 69.05 -41.62 -6.97
CA ALA A 264 67.75 -40.95 -6.89
C ALA A 264 66.85 -41.59 -5.81
N PRO A 265 66.00 -40.81 -5.11
CA PRO A 265 65.06 -41.33 -4.12
C PRO A 265 64.10 -42.35 -4.72
N GLY A 266 63.92 -43.48 -4.04
CA GLY A 266 63.05 -44.59 -4.45
C GLY A 266 61.98 -44.86 -3.39
N SER A 267 61.22 -45.95 -3.60
CA SER A 267 60.10 -46.33 -2.75
C SER A 267 60.45 -46.35 -1.26
N ASN A 268 59.68 -45.63 -0.44
CA ASN A 268 59.82 -45.51 1.02
C ASN A 268 61.08 -44.80 1.53
N ASP A 269 61.90 -44.20 0.67
CA ASP A 269 63.05 -43.40 1.10
C ASP A 269 62.62 -42.03 1.66
N THR A 270 63.55 -41.35 2.34
CA THR A 270 63.42 -39.97 2.77
C THR A 270 64.15 -39.05 1.78
N ALA A 271 63.44 -38.10 1.17
CA ALA A 271 64.07 -37.10 0.28
C ALA A 271 64.10 -35.72 0.96
N VAL A 272 65.24 -35.03 0.88
CA VAL A 272 65.46 -33.73 1.52
C VAL A 272 66.03 -32.74 0.50
N ILE A 273 65.30 -31.66 0.22
CA ILE A 273 65.70 -30.60 -0.71
C ILE A 273 65.76 -29.27 0.04
N LEU A 274 66.96 -28.78 0.31
CA LEU A 274 67.20 -27.54 1.08
C LEU A 274 67.96 -26.45 0.30
N ASN A 275 68.37 -26.71 -0.94
CA ASN A 275 69.03 -25.73 -1.79
C ASN A 275 67.99 -24.92 -2.59
N THR A 276 68.28 -23.66 -2.91
CA THR A 276 67.39 -22.82 -3.73
C THR A 276 67.57 -23.18 -5.21
N VAL A 277 66.96 -24.29 -5.63
CA VAL A 277 67.07 -24.88 -6.99
C VAL A 277 65.69 -25.27 -7.53
N SER A 278 65.58 -25.52 -8.84
CA SER A 278 64.41 -26.16 -9.43
C SER A 278 64.67 -27.66 -9.69
N VAL A 279 63.90 -28.53 -9.04
CA VAL A 279 63.96 -29.99 -9.21
C VAL A 279 62.78 -30.43 -10.08
N THR A 280 63.06 -31.07 -11.22
CA THR A 280 62.04 -31.54 -12.15
C THR A 280 61.73 -33.02 -11.92
N LEU A 281 60.51 -33.33 -11.50
CA LEU A 281 60.00 -34.69 -11.31
C LEU A 281 59.02 -35.02 -12.44
N ASN A 282 59.44 -35.84 -13.40
CA ASN A 282 58.59 -36.25 -14.53
C ASN A 282 58.04 -37.67 -14.42
N THR A 283 58.70 -38.53 -13.64
CA THR A 283 58.28 -39.90 -13.32
C THR A 283 57.61 -39.95 -11.94
N PRO A 284 56.78 -40.95 -11.64
CA PRO A 284 56.22 -41.11 -10.30
C PRO A 284 57.29 -41.46 -9.26
N ALA A 285 57.26 -40.79 -8.11
CA ALA A 285 58.09 -41.09 -6.94
C ALA A 285 57.20 -41.44 -5.73
N ASP A 286 57.58 -42.47 -4.96
CA ASP A 286 56.89 -42.91 -3.74
C ASP A 286 57.87 -42.83 -2.56
N LEU A 287 57.60 -42.00 -1.57
CA LEU A 287 58.52 -41.69 -0.47
C LEU A 287 57.93 -42.09 0.89
N GLY A 288 58.84 -42.41 1.81
CA GLY A 288 58.56 -42.49 3.23
C GLY A 288 58.36 -41.07 3.76
N ASP A 289 59.43 -40.27 3.80
CA ASP A 289 59.38 -38.90 4.27
C ASP A 289 59.88 -37.91 3.20
N PHE A 290 59.42 -36.67 3.27
CA PHE A 290 59.86 -35.61 2.35
C PHE A 290 60.07 -34.29 3.10
N THR A 291 61.17 -33.61 2.83
CA THR A 291 61.41 -32.25 3.32
C THR A 291 61.67 -31.31 2.15
N LEU A 292 60.86 -30.27 2.02
CA LEU A 292 60.99 -29.24 1.01
C LEU A 292 61.25 -27.87 1.66
N GLY A 293 62.46 -27.37 1.44
CA GLY A 293 62.91 -26.06 1.88
C GLY A 293 63.26 -25.98 3.36
N SER A 294 63.79 -24.80 3.73
CA SER A 294 64.08 -24.41 5.10
C SER A 294 63.66 -22.96 5.32
N ALA A 295 63.83 -22.44 6.55
CA ALA A 295 63.62 -21.02 6.82
C ALA A 295 64.51 -20.09 5.97
N ALA A 296 65.66 -20.59 5.48
CA ALA A 296 66.65 -19.81 4.72
C ALA A 296 66.66 -20.09 3.20
N SER A 297 65.98 -21.14 2.72
CA SER A 297 66.03 -21.55 1.30
C SER A 297 64.69 -22.08 0.79
N GLY A 298 64.25 -21.54 -0.35
CA GLY A 298 63.00 -21.89 -1.05
C GLY A 298 63.23 -22.60 -2.39
N PRO A 299 63.35 -23.95 -2.41
CA PRO A 299 63.42 -24.75 -3.63
C PRO A 299 62.11 -24.70 -4.45
N THR A 300 62.18 -25.12 -5.72
CA THR A 300 61.00 -25.35 -6.56
C THR A 300 60.95 -26.80 -7.03
N LEU A 301 59.92 -27.55 -6.66
CA LEU A 301 59.61 -28.85 -7.26
C LEU A 301 58.69 -28.62 -8.47
N THR A 302 59.02 -29.13 -9.65
CA THR A 302 58.23 -29.01 -10.89
C THR A 302 58.09 -30.35 -11.63
N GLY A 303 57.44 -30.37 -12.78
CA GLY A 303 57.30 -31.55 -13.65
C GLY A 303 55.93 -32.25 -13.60
N SER A 304 55.76 -33.27 -14.44
CA SER A 304 54.49 -33.99 -14.63
C SER A 304 54.29 -35.22 -13.73
N GLY A 305 55.34 -35.67 -13.05
CA GLY A 305 55.34 -36.90 -12.26
C GLY A 305 54.55 -36.77 -10.95
N THR A 306 53.97 -37.87 -10.49
CA THR A 306 53.25 -37.92 -9.19
C THR A 306 54.22 -38.16 -8.05
N LEU A 307 54.17 -37.34 -7.02
CA LEU A 307 54.90 -37.54 -5.76
C LEU A 307 53.96 -38.12 -4.71
N THR A 308 54.21 -39.32 -4.21
CA THR A 308 53.45 -39.95 -3.11
C THR A 308 54.29 -39.92 -1.85
N VAL A 309 53.73 -39.52 -0.71
CA VAL A 309 54.40 -39.51 0.59
C VAL A 309 53.57 -40.28 1.60
N ARG A 310 54.19 -41.24 2.30
CA ARG A 310 53.52 -42.17 3.22
C ARG A 310 53.72 -41.85 4.70
N GLY A 311 54.75 -41.07 5.02
CA GLY A 311 55.15 -40.66 6.36
C GLY A 311 55.05 -39.13 6.54
N ALA A 312 56.12 -38.49 7.00
CA ALA A 312 56.16 -37.07 7.27
C ALA A 312 56.59 -36.26 6.05
N PHE A 313 55.76 -35.29 5.66
CA PHE A 313 56.11 -34.25 4.71
C PHE A 313 56.28 -32.92 5.46
N VAL A 314 57.47 -32.33 5.45
CA VAL A 314 57.73 -30.98 5.98
C VAL A 314 57.90 -29.99 4.84
N TRP A 315 57.06 -28.96 4.79
CA TRP A 315 57.13 -27.91 3.77
C TRP A 315 57.27 -26.53 4.41
N VAL A 316 58.50 -26.02 4.41
CA VAL A 316 58.87 -24.78 5.13
C VAL A 316 58.86 -23.56 4.21
N SER A 317 59.35 -23.69 2.97
CA SER A 317 59.40 -22.60 2.00
C SER A 317 59.54 -23.15 0.58
N GLY A 318 59.49 -22.27 -0.44
CA GLY A 318 59.62 -22.66 -1.84
C GLY A 318 58.29 -23.00 -2.53
N ASN A 319 58.38 -23.55 -3.73
CA ASN A 319 57.25 -23.75 -4.64
C ASN A 319 57.08 -25.23 -5.03
N MET A 320 55.84 -25.69 -5.11
CA MET A 320 55.44 -26.96 -5.71
C MET A 320 54.60 -26.70 -6.95
N GLY A 321 55.07 -27.12 -8.10
CA GLY A 321 54.46 -26.83 -9.39
C GLY A 321 54.57 -27.94 -10.42
N GLY A 322 54.21 -27.61 -11.66
CA GLY A 322 54.08 -28.55 -12.76
C GLY A 322 52.69 -29.19 -12.86
N SER A 323 52.48 -30.06 -13.85
CA SER A 323 51.18 -30.71 -14.09
C SER A 323 50.92 -31.95 -13.23
N GLY A 324 51.91 -32.42 -12.46
CA GLY A 324 51.79 -33.63 -11.64
C GLY A 324 50.98 -33.45 -10.35
N SER A 325 50.76 -34.54 -9.61
CA SER A 325 50.10 -34.52 -8.29
C SER A 325 51.07 -34.78 -7.15
N THR A 326 50.79 -34.25 -5.95
CA THR A 326 51.45 -34.65 -4.70
C THR A 326 50.39 -35.28 -3.81
N ILE A 327 50.58 -36.52 -3.41
CA ILE A 327 49.61 -37.32 -2.67
C ILE A 327 50.18 -37.63 -1.29
N LEU A 328 49.44 -37.29 -0.25
CA LEU A 328 49.65 -37.78 1.11
C LEU A 328 48.78 -39.02 1.29
N GLU A 329 49.38 -40.16 1.59
CA GLU A 329 48.62 -41.38 1.86
C GLU A 329 47.92 -41.34 3.24
N PRO A 330 46.89 -42.16 3.47
CA PRO A 330 46.27 -42.28 4.78
C PRO A 330 47.30 -42.59 5.89
N GLY A 331 47.30 -41.77 6.94
CA GLY A 331 48.27 -41.85 8.04
C GLY A 331 49.50 -40.94 7.89
N ALA A 332 49.77 -40.42 6.69
CA ALA A 332 50.84 -39.45 6.46
C ALA A 332 50.52 -38.09 7.10
N THR A 333 51.56 -37.30 7.39
CA THR A 333 51.42 -35.93 7.90
C THR A 333 52.09 -34.93 6.97
N LEU A 334 51.51 -33.73 6.86
CA LEU A 334 52.16 -32.58 6.24
C LEU A 334 52.25 -31.44 7.26
N SER A 335 53.46 -31.07 7.66
CA SER A 335 53.72 -29.88 8.48
C SER A 335 54.01 -28.67 7.60
N LEU A 336 53.14 -27.67 7.67
CA LEU A 336 53.28 -26.35 7.04
C LEU A 336 53.80 -25.35 8.09
N ASP A 337 55.11 -25.38 8.32
CA ASP A 337 55.82 -24.51 9.27
C ASP A 337 56.40 -23.27 8.57
N ASN A 338 55.71 -22.73 7.57
CA ASN A 338 56.23 -21.66 6.72
C ASN A 338 56.17 -20.27 7.39
N PRO A 339 57.30 -19.56 7.58
CA PRO A 339 57.28 -18.19 8.09
C PRO A 339 56.85 -17.15 7.04
N GLY A 340 56.88 -17.52 5.75
CA GLY A 340 56.55 -16.65 4.60
C GLY A 340 55.50 -17.28 3.67
N GLN A 341 55.58 -17.00 2.37
CA GLN A 341 54.68 -17.61 1.38
C GLN A 341 55.32 -18.88 0.77
N VAL A 342 54.57 -19.97 0.70
CA VAL A 342 54.87 -21.13 -0.16
C VAL A 342 54.01 -21.09 -1.42
N GLY A 343 54.53 -21.52 -2.57
CA GLY A 343 53.81 -21.51 -3.84
C GLY A 343 53.27 -22.89 -4.24
N LEU A 344 52.03 -22.95 -4.74
CA LEU A 344 51.40 -24.14 -5.28
C LEU A 344 50.86 -23.84 -6.69
N SER A 345 51.24 -24.64 -7.68
CA SER A 345 50.73 -24.60 -9.06
C SER A 345 50.37 -25.99 -9.62
N ARG A 346 50.23 -26.97 -8.72
CA ARG A 346 49.93 -28.38 -9.02
C ARG A 346 48.87 -28.95 -8.06
N THR A 347 48.44 -30.20 -8.26
CA THR A 347 47.49 -30.85 -7.35
C THR A 347 48.18 -31.32 -6.06
N LEU A 348 47.64 -30.96 -4.90
CA LEU A 348 47.98 -31.49 -3.58
C LEU A 348 46.78 -32.27 -3.04
N GLU A 349 46.91 -33.58 -2.93
CA GLU A 349 45.87 -34.50 -2.50
C GLU A 349 46.18 -35.04 -1.11
N ASN A 350 45.43 -34.58 -0.11
CA ASN A 350 45.59 -34.98 1.27
C ASN A 350 44.70 -36.19 1.60
N GLY A 351 45.31 -37.36 1.83
CA GLY A 351 44.68 -38.53 2.46
C GLY A 351 44.95 -38.66 3.95
N GLY A 352 45.85 -37.87 4.52
CA GLY A 352 46.32 -37.92 5.91
C GLY A 352 45.95 -36.67 6.71
N THR A 353 46.92 -36.13 7.47
CA THR A 353 46.74 -34.92 8.30
C THR A 353 47.70 -33.80 7.91
N VAL A 354 47.16 -32.65 7.49
CA VAL A 354 47.92 -31.41 7.32
C VAL A 354 47.85 -30.60 8.61
N PHE A 355 49.01 -30.22 9.15
CA PHE A 355 49.16 -29.29 10.26
C PHE A 355 49.70 -27.96 9.73
N TRP A 356 48.89 -26.90 9.80
CA TRP A 356 49.29 -25.55 9.44
C TRP A 356 49.38 -24.67 10.68
N THR A 357 50.56 -24.73 11.28
CA THR A 357 50.97 -24.16 12.58
C THR A 357 51.55 -22.75 12.45
N ALA A 358 52.07 -22.40 11.26
CA ALA A 358 52.72 -21.12 11.03
C ALA A 358 51.76 -20.03 10.52
N VAL A 359 52.22 -18.77 10.58
CA VAL A 359 51.47 -17.58 10.11
C VAL A 359 51.60 -17.31 8.61
N GLY A 360 52.43 -18.09 7.91
CA GLY A 360 52.68 -17.92 6.49
C GLY A 360 51.47 -18.22 5.60
N THR A 361 51.63 -18.02 4.29
CA THR A 361 50.54 -18.17 3.30
C THR A 361 50.83 -19.25 2.26
N ILE A 362 49.77 -19.83 1.68
CA ILE A 362 49.87 -20.70 0.50
C ILE A 362 49.42 -19.88 -0.72
N GLY A 363 50.36 -19.52 -1.59
CA GLY A 363 50.10 -18.88 -2.88
C GLY A 363 49.66 -19.90 -3.92
N MET A 364 48.42 -19.81 -4.38
CA MET A 364 47.87 -20.72 -5.39
C MET A 364 47.79 -20.05 -6.76
N SER A 365 48.38 -20.68 -7.78
CA SER A 365 48.43 -20.21 -9.16
C SER A 365 47.79 -21.21 -10.14
N THR A 366 47.91 -20.96 -11.43
CA THR A 366 47.32 -21.80 -12.50
C THR A 366 47.73 -23.27 -12.34
N GLY A 367 46.74 -24.16 -12.25
CA GLY A 367 46.93 -25.61 -12.05
C GLY A 367 46.83 -26.08 -10.59
N ALA A 368 46.80 -25.17 -9.62
CA ALA A 368 46.73 -25.53 -8.21
C ALA A 368 45.34 -26.07 -7.80
N VAL A 369 45.31 -27.28 -7.26
CA VAL A 369 44.12 -27.90 -6.69
C VAL A 369 44.51 -28.52 -5.34
N ILE A 370 43.80 -28.19 -4.27
CA ILE A 370 43.93 -28.92 -3.00
C ILE A 370 42.72 -29.82 -2.87
N THR A 371 42.94 -31.13 -2.71
CA THR A 371 41.89 -32.11 -2.48
C THR A 371 42.08 -32.74 -1.12
N ASN A 372 41.18 -32.48 -0.17
CA ASN A 372 41.16 -33.13 1.12
C ASN A 372 40.22 -34.33 1.07
N ARG A 373 40.76 -35.55 0.98
CA ARG A 373 40.02 -36.81 0.78
C ARG A 373 39.09 -37.12 1.97
N PRO A 374 38.06 -37.98 1.80
CA PRO A 374 37.27 -38.49 2.91
C PRO A 374 38.15 -39.09 4.02
N GLY A 375 37.87 -38.74 5.29
CA GLY A 375 38.66 -39.18 6.45
C GLY A 375 39.93 -38.36 6.72
N ALA A 376 40.39 -37.54 5.77
CA ALA A 376 41.58 -36.70 5.94
C ALA A 376 41.28 -35.41 6.73
N LEU A 377 42.30 -34.87 7.41
CA LEU A 377 42.22 -33.64 8.19
C LEU A 377 43.14 -32.57 7.60
N PHE A 378 42.60 -31.40 7.29
CA PHE A 378 43.37 -30.19 6.98
C PHE A 378 43.21 -29.19 8.12
N HIS A 379 44.20 -29.14 9.02
CA HIS A 379 44.11 -28.42 10.30
C HIS A 379 44.91 -27.12 10.28
N VAL A 380 44.22 -26.00 10.21
CA VAL A 380 44.77 -24.65 10.34
C VAL A 380 44.74 -24.23 11.81
N GLN A 381 45.89 -24.21 12.46
CA GLN A 381 46.04 -23.89 13.88
C GLN A 381 46.35 -22.39 14.09
N ASN A 382 47.07 -21.76 13.17
CA ASN A 382 47.47 -20.36 13.29
C ASN A 382 46.83 -19.44 12.22
N ALA A 383 47.42 -18.27 11.97
CA ALA A 383 46.92 -17.25 11.05
C ALA A 383 47.10 -17.56 9.55
N GLY A 384 47.29 -18.84 9.18
CA GLY A 384 47.52 -19.25 7.80
C GLY A 384 46.38 -18.83 6.87
N SER A 385 46.73 -18.30 5.70
CA SER A 385 45.76 -17.86 4.68
C SER A 385 46.21 -18.23 3.27
N PHE A 386 45.24 -18.49 2.38
CA PHE A 386 45.52 -18.68 0.96
C PHE A 386 45.71 -17.32 0.28
N VAL A 387 46.53 -17.28 -0.78
CA VAL A 387 46.75 -16.11 -1.63
C VAL A 387 46.53 -16.51 -3.08
N PHE A 388 45.70 -15.76 -3.80
CA PHE A 388 45.48 -15.98 -5.23
C PHE A 388 46.60 -15.32 -6.04
N GLN A 389 47.21 -16.07 -6.95
CA GLN A 389 48.25 -15.57 -7.86
C GLN A 389 47.77 -15.53 -9.31
N SER A 390 47.22 -16.63 -9.85
CA SER A 390 46.69 -16.70 -11.22
C SER A 390 45.80 -17.93 -11.44
N GLY A 391 45.07 -17.98 -12.56
CA GLY A 391 44.30 -19.16 -12.98
C GLY A 391 42.96 -19.33 -12.26
N SER A 392 42.54 -20.57 -12.06
CA SER A 392 41.29 -20.93 -11.37
C SER A 392 41.55 -22.00 -10.29
N PRO A 393 42.35 -21.68 -9.27
CA PRO A 393 42.64 -22.62 -8.20
C PRO A 393 41.38 -22.96 -7.38
N ARG A 394 41.37 -24.15 -6.79
CA ARG A 394 40.26 -24.59 -5.93
C ARG A 394 40.72 -25.45 -4.76
N PHE A 395 39.93 -25.44 -3.70
CA PHE A 395 40.03 -26.36 -2.57
C PHE A 395 38.77 -27.22 -2.52
N ASP A 396 38.93 -28.53 -2.73
CA ASP A 396 37.86 -29.53 -2.67
C ASP A 396 37.97 -30.31 -1.35
N ASN A 397 37.06 -30.06 -0.41
CA ASN A 397 37.04 -30.68 0.92
C ASN A 397 36.00 -31.81 1.00
N ALA A 398 36.42 -33.08 0.98
CA ALA A 398 35.58 -34.23 1.31
C ALA A 398 35.84 -34.77 2.73
N GLY A 399 36.98 -34.45 3.33
CA GLY A 399 37.31 -34.74 4.73
C GLY A 399 36.88 -33.63 5.70
N THR A 400 37.75 -33.34 6.67
CA THR A 400 37.57 -32.22 7.62
C THR A 400 38.59 -31.13 7.35
N VAL A 401 38.15 -29.89 7.13
CA VAL A 401 39.00 -28.70 7.27
C VAL A 401 38.69 -28.05 8.61
N ARG A 402 39.71 -27.84 9.45
CA ARG A 402 39.53 -27.30 10.81
C ARG A 402 40.33 -26.02 10.99
N LYS A 403 39.70 -24.97 11.52
CA LYS A 403 40.39 -23.77 12.02
C LYS A 403 40.31 -23.71 13.55
N SER A 404 41.44 -23.74 14.25
CA SER A 404 41.53 -23.71 15.72
C SER A 404 42.52 -22.66 16.25
N GLU A 405 42.66 -22.62 17.58
CA GLU A 405 43.68 -21.95 18.42
C GLU A 405 43.80 -20.42 18.37
N THR A 406 43.71 -19.79 17.20
CA THR A 406 43.82 -18.33 17.05
C THR A 406 42.52 -17.69 16.59
N THR A 407 42.29 -16.41 16.93
CA THR A 407 41.12 -15.63 16.50
C THR A 407 41.28 -15.01 15.10
N ASN A 408 42.40 -15.31 14.42
CA ASN A 408 42.74 -14.80 13.10
C ASN A 408 41.81 -15.35 12.00
N VAL A 409 41.92 -14.76 10.80
CA VAL A 409 41.07 -15.09 9.66
C VAL A 409 41.78 -16.01 8.68
N LEU A 410 41.21 -17.20 8.45
CA LEU A 410 41.55 -18.05 7.31
C LEU A 410 40.79 -17.52 6.09
N THR A 411 41.51 -16.94 5.12
CA THR A 411 40.89 -16.40 3.91
C THR A 411 41.10 -17.34 2.72
N VAL A 412 39.99 -17.71 2.06
CA VAL A 412 39.97 -18.20 0.68
C VAL A 412 39.76 -16.97 -0.22
N PRO A 413 40.79 -16.50 -0.94
CA PRO A 413 40.78 -15.21 -1.64
C PRO A 413 39.88 -15.21 -2.88
N SER A 414 39.59 -14.00 -3.39
CA SER A 414 38.94 -13.84 -4.70
C SER A 414 39.80 -14.49 -5.79
N GLY A 415 39.17 -15.22 -6.70
CA GLY A 415 39.86 -16.03 -7.73
C GLY A 415 40.06 -17.51 -7.36
N MET A 416 39.81 -17.90 -6.10
CA MET A 416 39.89 -19.29 -5.64
C MET A 416 38.53 -19.80 -5.14
N THR A 417 38.09 -20.96 -5.62
CA THR A 417 36.82 -21.57 -5.15
C THR A 417 37.04 -22.51 -3.97
N PHE A 418 36.08 -22.55 -3.04
CA PHE A 418 36.05 -23.52 -1.94
C PHE A 418 34.81 -24.42 -2.10
N ASN A 419 35.03 -25.72 -2.30
CA ASN A 419 33.96 -26.71 -2.43
C ASN A 419 33.98 -27.65 -1.23
N ASN A 420 32.92 -27.65 -0.43
CA ASN A 420 32.81 -28.45 0.78
C ASN A 420 31.79 -29.58 0.62
N TYR A 421 32.28 -30.80 0.54
CA TYR A 421 31.51 -32.05 0.55
C TYR A 421 31.50 -32.72 1.93
N GLY A 422 32.53 -32.47 2.76
CA GLY A 422 32.67 -32.99 4.12
C GLY A 422 32.34 -31.95 5.20
N THR A 423 33.23 -31.78 6.17
CA THR A 423 33.06 -30.84 7.30
C THR A 423 34.08 -29.71 7.24
N ALA A 424 33.62 -28.47 7.31
CA ALA A 424 34.44 -27.32 7.66
C ALA A 424 34.12 -26.92 9.10
N GLU A 425 35.07 -27.09 10.01
CA GLU A 425 34.91 -26.87 11.44
C GLU A 425 35.71 -25.64 11.90
N ILE A 426 35.01 -24.57 12.27
CA ILE A 426 35.60 -23.34 12.76
C ILE A 426 35.44 -23.33 14.28
N GLN A 427 36.51 -23.67 14.98
CA GLN A 427 36.56 -23.73 16.44
C GLN A 427 37.03 -22.41 17.07
N SER A 428 37.78 -21.59 16.33
CA SER A 428 38.24 -20.25 16.72
C SER A 428 38.47 -19.35 15.51
N GLY A 429 38.17 -18.06 15.62
CA GLY A 429 38.42 -17.07 14.57
C GLY A 429 37.40 -17.07 13.43
N THR A 430 37.84 -16.73 12.22
CA THR A 430 36.98 -16.53 11.05
C THR A 430 37.41 -17.40 9.86
N LEU A 431 36.44 -17.99 9.15
CA LEU A 431 36.61 -18.47 7.78
C LEU A 431 35.99 -17.45 6.81
N ARG A 432 36.84 -16.79 6.01
CA ARG A 432 36.42 -15.83 4.99
C ARG A 432 36.47 -16.47 3.61
N LEU A 433 35.34 -16.52 2.92
CA LEU A 433 35.19 -17.08 1.58
C LEU A 433 34.94 -15.94 0.57
N ALA A 434 35.99 -15.54 -0.14
CA ALA A 434 35.96 -14.40 -1.07
C ALA A 434 35.89 -14.79 -2.55
N GLY A 435 36.20 -16.04 -2.92
CA GLY A 435 36.15 -16.51 -4.31
C GLY A 435 34.92 -17.36 -4.67
N GLY A 436 33.96 -17.52 -3.76
CA GLY A 436 32.75 -18.32 -3.97
C GLY A 436 32.98 -19.83 -3.82
N GLY A 437 32.14 -20.62 -4.48
CA GLY A 437 32.19 -22.09 -4.45
C GLY A 437 30.87 -22.73 -4.04
N SER A 438 30.93 -23.88 -3.40
CA SER A 438 29.72 -24.61 -3.00
C SER A 438 29.89 -25.42 -1.72
N SER A 439 28.78 -25.75 -1.06
CA SER A 439 28.76 -26.76 0.00
C SER A 439 27.62 -27.74 -0.23
N SER A 440 27.92 -29.03 -0.10
CA SER A 440 26.95 -30.13 0.09
C SER A 440 27.18 -30.85 1.43
N GLY A 441 28.07 -30.31 2.28
CA GLY A 441 28.40 -30.82 3.61
C GLY A 441 28.21 -29.79 4.73
N ILE A 442 28.88 -30.01 5.86
CA ILE A 442 28.69 -29.24 7.10
C ILE A 442 29.65 -28.05 7.13
N LEU A 443 29.12 -26.85 7.41
CA LEU A 443 29.89 -25.70 7.88
C LEU A 443 29.55 -25.48 9.35
N ALA A 444 30.43 -25.87 10.26
CA ALA A 444 30.23 -25.86 11.71
C ALA A 444 31.00 -24.71 12.38
N THR A 445 30.35 -24.04 13.33
CA THR A 445 30.87 -22.90 14.08
C THR A 445 30.74 -23.14 15.59
N THR A 446 31.62 -22.54 16.39
CA THR A 446 31.48 -22.46 17.87
C THR A 446 31.14 -21.04 18.31
N ASN A 447 30.84 -20.85 19.60
CA ASN A 447 30.66 -19.52 20.19
C ASN A 447 31.86 -18.62 19.84
N THR A 448 31.60 -17.38 19.41
CA THR A 448 32.60 -16.36 18.98
C THR A 448 33.24 -16.56 17.60
N THR A 449 32.90 -17.62 16.86
CA THR A 449 33.43 -17.84 15.50
C THR A 449 32.54 -17.27 14.40
N LEU A 450 33.14 -17.07 13.23
CA LEU A 450 32.49 -16.46 12.07
C LEU A 450 32.79 -17.23 10.78
N VAL A 451 31.75 -17.49 9.99
CA VAL A 451 31.88 -17.83 8.57
C VAL A 451 31.32 -16.66 7.78
N GLU A 452 32.13 -16.05 6.90
CA GLU A 452 31.68 -14.94 6.09
C GLU A 452 31.96 -15.10 4.60
N TRP A 453 30.97 -14.76 3.79
CA TRP A 453 31.08 -14.74 2.33
C TRP A 453 31.25 -13.30 1.86
N THR A 454 32.44 -12.98 1.36
CA THR A 454 32.83 -11.61 1.02
C THR A 454 32.97 -11.35 -0.48
N GLY A 455 32.90 -12.40 -1.31
CA GLY A 455 32.97 -12.30 -2.76
C GLY A 455 32.64 -13.60 -3.46
N GLY A 456 32.42 -13.54 -4.78
CA GLY A 456 31.94 -14.67 -5.58
C GLY A 456 30.50 -15.08 -5.22
N THR A 457 29.99 -16.11 -5.90
CA THR A 457 28.72 -16.75 -5.54
C THR A 457 29.02 -18.04 -4.79
N PHE A 458 28.41 -18.22 -3.61
CA PHE A 458 28.49 -19.47 -2.85
C PHE A 458 27.15 -20.20 -2.86
N THR A 459 27.15 -21.48 -3.23
CA THR A 459 25.91 -22.26 -3.37
C THR A 459 25.81 -23.35 -2.30
N LEU A 460 24.71 -23.36 -1.55
CA LEU A 460 24.37 -24.41 -0.57
C LEU A 460 23.44 -25.41 -1.27
N ASN A 461 23.98 -26.59 -1.58
CA ASN A 461 23.31 -27.67 -2.30
C ASN A 461 22.76 -28.73 -1.32
N ALA A 462 22.08 -29.74 -1.85
CA ALA A 462 21.55 -30.85 -1.05
C ALA A 462 22.64 -31.46 -0.14
N GLY A 463 22.33 -31.61 1.15
CA GLY A 463 23.27 -32.07 2.18
C GLY A 463 23.97 -30.94 2.96
N ALA A 464 23.91 -29.69 2.48
CA ALA A 464 24.51 -28.56 3.18
C ALA A 464 23.87 -28.32 4.56
N GLN A 465 24.70 -28.13 5.59
CA GLN A 465 24.26 -27.80 6.95
C GLN A 465 25.08 -26.63 7.50
N LEU A 466 24.42 -25.66 8.16
CA LEU A 466 25.07 -24.58 8.89
C LEU A 466 24.84 -24.82 10.39
N ASN A 467 25.86 -25.37 11.07
CA ASN A 467 25.73 -25.86 12.44
C ASN A 467 26.48 -25.00 13.46
N GLY A 468 25.95 -24.95 14.69
CA GLY A 468 26.64 -24.37 15.83
C GLY A 468 26.36 -22.89 16.06
N ALA A 469 26.81 -22.39 17.21
CA ALA A 469 26.33 -21.13 17.80
C ALA A 469 27.10 -19.87 17.34
N GLY A 470 28.01 -20.00 16.37
CA GLY A 470 28.72 -18.86 15.79
C GLY A 470 27.84 -18.04 14.85
N LEU A 471 28.47 -17.09 14.17
CA LEU A 471 27.82 -16.16 13.26
C LEU A 471 28.10 -16.54 11.79
N TYR A 472 27.06 -16.51 10.96
CA TYR A 472 27.18 -16.58 9.50
C TYR A 472 26.91 -15.21 8.92
N ARG A 473 27.82 -14.69 8.09
CA ARG A 473 27.70 -13.34 7.51
C ARG A 473 27.72 -13.34 5.99
N ILE A 474 26.70 -12.72 5.41
CA ILE A 474 26.56 -12.55 3.97
C ILE A 474 26.94 -11.11 3.60
N SER A 475 27.96 -10.99 2.77
CA SER A 475 28.38 -9.72 2.14
C SER A 475 28.37 -9.79 0.60
N THR A 476 28.07 -10.97 0.04
CA THR A 476 28.00 -11.28 -1.40
C THR A 476 26.77 -12.15 -1.71
N THR A 477 26.69 -12.77 -2.89
CA THR A 477 25.64 -13.71 -3.24
C THR A 477 25.84 -15.09 -2.59
N VAL A 478 24.87 -15.51 -1.76
CA VAL A 478 24.75 -16.87 -1.24
C VAL A 478 23.43 -17.46 -1.72
N THR A 479 23.48 -18.60 -2.41
CA THR A 479 22.30 -19.26 -2.98
C THR A 479 21.99 -20.53 -2.21
N ALA A 480 20.83 -20.58 -1.54
CA ALA A 480 20.39 -21.78 -0.82
C ALA A 480 19.40 -22.60 -1.67
N ASN A 481 19.87 -23.67 -2.30
CA ASN A 481 19.05 -24.55 -3.13
C ASN A 481 18.45 -25.73 -2.34
N THR A 482 18.84 -25.89 -1.08
CA THR A 482 18.29 -26.85 -0.11
C THR A 482 17.75 -26.13 1.12
N ASN A 483 16.94 -26.82 1.91
CA ASN A 483 16.53 -26.31 3.21
C ASN A 483 17.73 -26.28 4.17
N ILE A 484 17.94 -25.14 4.82
CA ILE A 484 19.00 -24.93 5.80
C ILE A 484 18.43 -24.31 7.07
N VAL A 485 19.02 -24.65 8.20
CA VAL A 485 18.80 -23.97 9.48
C VAL A 485 20.06 -23.18 9.79
N VAL A 486 19.92 -21.92 10.19
CA VAL A 486 21.02 -21.00 10.49
C VAL A 486 20.76 -20.38 11.86
N PRO A 487 21.60 -20.61 12.86
CA PRO A 487 21.37 -20.04 14.19
C PRO A 487 21.45 -18.52 14.21
N ASN A 488 22.59 -17.95 13.79
CA ASN A 488 22.82 -16.52 13.76
C ASN A 488 23.20 -16.08 12.35
N LEU A 489 22.45 -15.15 11.76
CA LEU A 489 22.69 -14.65 10.41
C LEU A 489 22.81 -13.12 10.37
N ASP A 490 23.94 -12.62 9.87
CA ASP A 490 24.12 -11.22 9.51
C ASP A 490 24.06 -11.08 7.98
N MET A 491 23.11 -10.29 7.46
CA MET A 491 23.10 -9.84 6.08
C MET A 491 23.51 -8.38 6.03
N ILE A 492 24.76 -8.13 5.62
CA ILE A 492 25.33 -6.77 5.58
C ILE A 492 25.39 -6.19 4.16
N SER A 493 25.49 -7.04 3.14
CA SER A 493 25.39 -6.69 1.71
C SER A 493 25.15 -7.95 0.87
N GLY A 494 25.03 -7.80 -0.46
CA GLY A 494 24.88 -8.95 -1.37
C GLY A 494 23.45 -9.50 -1.44
N THR A 495 23.30 -10.77 -1.81
CA THR A 495 21.99 -11.40 -2.06
C THR A 495 21.89 -12.78 -1.39
N LEU A 496 20.85 -13.01 -0.59
CA LEU A 496 20.43 -14.36 -0.20
C LEU A 496 19.43 -14.90 -1.23
N GLY A 497 19.87 -15.83 -2.06
CA GLY A 497 19.12 -16.42 -3.17
C GLY A 497 18.61 -17.84 -2.91
N GLY A 498 18.11 -18.47 -3.97
CA GLY A 498 17.82 -19.91 -4.05
C GLY A 498 16.37 -20.32 -3.81
N THR A 499 16.09 -21.61 -4.00
CA THR A 499 14.75 -22.23 -3.92
C THR A 499 14.46 -22.86 -2.55
N GLY A 500 15.48 -23.05 -1.71
CA GLY A 500 15.36 -23.69 -0.41
C GLY A 500 14.78 -22.79 0.68
N ALA A 501 14.30 -23.40 1.77
CA ALA A 501 13.91 -22.68 2.97
C ALA A 501 15.13 -22.40 3.87
N VAL A 502 15.34 -21.14 4.23
CA VAL A 502 16.37 -20.68 5.16
C VAL A 502 15.69 -20.36 6.50
N THR A 503 15.84 -21.23 7.49
CA THR A 503 15.22 -21.07 8.82
C THR A 503 16.22 -20.47 9.80
N ILE A 504 15.88 -19.33 10.40
CA ILE A 504 16.67 -18.69 11.45
C ILE A 504 16.20 -19.18 12.80
N SER A 505 17.10 -19.75 13.59
CA SER A 505 16.75 -20.37 14.88
C SER A 505 17.18 -19.60 16.13
N ASN A 506 17.96 -18.52 16.02
CA ASN A 506 18.32 -17.68 17.18
C ASN A 506 18.22 -16.17 16.93
N ALA A 507 18.98 -15.64 15.97
CA ALA A 507 18.96 -14.20 15.67
C ALA A 507 19.30 -13.89 14.20
N MET A 508 18.68 -12.85 13.65
CA MET A 508 19.06 -12.33 12.33
C MET A 508 19.17 -10.81 12.35
N ASN A 509 20.28 -10.28 11.84
CA ASN A 509 20.43 -8.86 11.54
C ASN A 509 20.46 -8.67 10.02
N TRP A 510 19.65 -7.75 9.52
CA TRP A 510 19.63 -7.36 8.12
C TRP A 510 19.93 -5.87 8.01
N THR A 511 21.19 -5.57 7.73
CA THR A 511 21.75 -4.21 7.68
C THR A 511 22.17 -3.79 6.27
N GLY A 512 22.10 -4.70 5.30
CA GLY A 512 22.15 -4.40 3.87
C GLY A 512 21.93 -5.63 2.97
N GLY A 513 21.90 -5.41 1.66
CA GLY A 513 21.67 -6.46 0.66
C GLY A 513 20.18 -6.78 0.41
N ALA A 514 19.94 -7.82 -0.39
CA ALA A 514 18.61 -8.25 -0.84
C ALA A 514 18.38 -9.75 -0.61
N MET A 515 17.12 -10.17 -0.65
CA MET A 515 16.73 -11.57 -0.76
C MET A 515 16.03 -11.81 -2.09
N SER A 516 16.36 -12.92 -2.76
CA SER A 516 15.80 -13.26 -4.07
C SER A 516 15.54 -14.76 -4.21
N GLY A 517 14.85 -15.14 -5.29
CA GLY A 517 14.47 -16.53 -5.60
C GLY A 517 13.19 -16.99 -4.90
N SER A 518 12.62 -18.10 -5.36
CA SER A 518 11.32 -18.62 -4.91
C SER A 518 11.33 -19.29 -3.54
N GLY A 519 12.47 -19.31 -2.85
CA GLY A 519 12.62 -19.88 -1.52
C GLY A 519 11.89 -19.12 -0.41
N ARG A 520 12.03 -19.63 0.82
CA ARG A 520 11.45 -19.05 2.04
C ARG A 520 12.56 -18.61 2.98
N THR A 521 12.41 -17.46 3.62
CA THR A 521 13.20 -17.09 4.81
C THR A 521 12.27 -17.17 6.01
N ILE A 522 12.53 -18.07 6.94
CA ILE A 522 11.64 -18.35 8.08
C ILE A 522 12.31 -17.87 9.35
N ILE A 523 11.67 -16.95 10.07
CA ILE A 523 12.09 -16.54 11.42
C ILE A 523 11.33 -17.41 12.42
N ALA A 524 12.02 -18.27 13.17
CA ALA A 524 11.36 -19.20 14.08
C ALA A 524 10.63 -18.47 15.24
N PRO A 525 9.66 -19.12 15.92
CA PRO A 525 9.03 -18.56 17.12
C PRO A 525 10.05 -18.17 18.18
N GLY A 526 9.86 -16.99 18.79
CA GLY A 526 10.78 -16.42 19.78
C GLY A 526 12.06 -15.78 19.23
N VAL A 527 12.35 -15.93 17.92
CA VAL A 527 13.52 -15.34 17.26
C VAL A 527 13.22 -13.91 16.81
N THR A 528 14.24 -13.05 16.83
CA THR A 528 14.14 -11.67 16.31
C THR A 528 14.94 -11.50 15.02
N LEU A 529 14.28 -10.97 13.98
CA LEU A 529 14.88 -10.37 12.80
C LEU A 529 14.89 -8.85 12.98
N THR A 530 16.08 -8.24 13.04
CA THR A 530 16.26 -6.79 13.14
C THR A 530 16.69 -6.21 11.79
N LEU A 531 15.94 -5.23 11.29
CA LEU A 531 16.31 -4.42 10.13
C LEU A 531 16.73 -3.02 10.61
N SER A 532 17.93 -2.59 10.20
CA SER A 532 18.47 -1.27 10.53
C SER A 532 19.28 -0.64 9.39
N ASN A 533 19.09 -1.15 8.17
CA ASN A 533 19.69 -0.65 6.93
C ASN A 533 19.11 0.73 6.56
N ALA A 534 19.95 1.68 6.15
CA ALA A 534 19.47 3.00 5.71
C ALA A 534 18.74 2.96 4.34
N ALA A 535 19.23 2.12 3.41
CA ALA A 535 18.54 1.83 2.15
C ALA A 535 17.38 0.85 2.37
N ALA A 536 16.43 0.77 1.44
CA ALA A 536 15.33 -0.19 1.55
C ALA A 536 15.83 -1.65 1.48
N ALA A 537 15.30 -2.53 2.33
CA ALA A 537 15.51 -3.97 2.22
C ALA A 537 14.68 -4.49 1.05
N SER A 538 15.22 -5.37 0.21
CA SER A 538 14.52 -5.85 -1.00
C SER A 538 14.24 -7.35 -0.95
N LEU A 539 13.01 -7.74 -1.28
CA LEU A 539 12.55 -9.10 -1.54
C LEU A 539 12.14 -9.20 -3.01
N SER A 540 12.68 -10.17 -3.75
CA SER A 540 12.40 -10.35 -5.18
C SER A 540 12.29 -11.81 -5.60
N GLY A 541 11.89 -12.07 -6.85
CA GLY A 541 11.93 -13.41 -7.46
C GLY A 541 10.99 -14.44 -6.82
N GLY A 542 9.88 -14.01 -6.23
CA GLY A 542 8.91 -14.88 -5.55
C GLY A 542 9.27 -15.24 -4.10
N ARG A 543 10.29 -14.60 -3.51
CA ARG A 543 10.75 -14.90 -2.14
C ARG A 543 9.63 -14.66 -1.13
N THR A 544 9.45 -15.60 -0.21
CA THR A 544 8.56 -15.41 0.95
C THR A 544 9.39 -15.17 2.23
N LEU A 545 9.21 -14.02 2.87
CA LEU A 545 9.71 -13.77 4.23
C LEU A 545 8.60 -14.12 5.24
N GLU A 546 8.82 -15.18 6.00
CA GLU A 546 7.87 -15.72 6.95
C GLU A 546 8.32 -15.44 8.39
N ASN A 547 7.63 -14.50 9.03
CA ASN A 547 7.87 -14.17 10.42
C ASN A 547 7.04 -15.05 11.35
N GLY A 548 7.69 -15.94 12.11
CA GLY A 548 7.11 -16.68 13.22
C GLY A 548 7.46 -16.09 14.60
N GLY A 549 8.39 -15.14 14.67
CA GLY A 549 8.87 -14.49 15.90
C GLY A 549 8.62 -12.99 15.87
N THR A 550 9.69 -12.18 16.00
CA THR A 550 9.62 -10.71 15.89
C THR A 550 10.37 -10.23 14.66
N LEU A 551 9.68 -9.52 13.75
CA LEU A 551 10.31 -8.71 12.71
C LEU A 551 10.29 -7.26 13.20
N LEU A 552 11.47 -6.72 13.48
CA LEU A 552 11.65 -5.37 14.00
C LEU A 552 12.30 -4.47 12.94
N LEU A 553 11.56 -3.49 12.43
CA LEU A 553 12.08 -2.46 11.55
C LEU A 553 12.43 -1.22 12.37
N LYS A 554 13.72 -0.99 12.69
CA LYS A 554 14.16 0.07 13.60
C LYS A 554 13.94 1.48 13.05
N THR A 555 13.86 2.45 13.97
CA THR A 555 13.89 3.88 13.63
C THR A 555 15.12 4.22 12.77
N GLY A 556 14.91 4.96 11.69
CA GLY A 556 15.95 5.33 10.73
C GLY A 556 16.25 4.29 9.65
N ALA A 557 15.65 3.08 9.71
CA ALA A 557 15.79 2.10 8.65
C ALA A 557 15.01 2.52 7.38
N GLY A 558 15.48 2.11 6.20
CA GLY A 558 14.71 2.17 4.96
C GLY A 558 13.49 1.23 5.02
N GLY A 559 12.55 1.40 4.08
CA GLY A 559 11.37 0.54 3.99
C GLY A 559 11.71 -0.86 3.49
N ILE A 560 10.68 -1.71 3.34
CA ILE A 560 10.83 -3.00 2.65
C ILE A 560 10.24 -2.89 1.24
N GLY A 561 11.06 -3.15 0.23
CA GLY A 561 10.68 -3.31 -1.16
C GLY A 561 10.31 -4.76 -1.46
N LEU A 562 9.13 -4.98 -2.04
CA LEU A 562 8.67 -6.28 -2.51
C LEU A 562 8.49 -6.22 -4.02
N ASP A 563 9.16 -7.09 -4.77
CA ASP A 563 9.11 -7.14 -6.23
C ASP A 563 8.91 -8.57 -6.74
N THR A 564 8.33 -8.70 -7.94
CA THR A 564 8.24 -9.98 -8.66
C THR A 564 7.61 -11.12 -7.82
N GLY A 565 6.41 -10.90 -7.27
CA GLY A 565 5.64 -11.93 -6.54
C GLY A 565 6.15 -12.23 -5.13
N ALA A 566 6.91 -11.32 -4.52
CA ALA A 566 7.39 -11.46 -3.16
C ALA A 566 6.23 -11.37 -2.13
N VAL A 567 6.37 -12.12 -1.03
CA VAL A 567 5.36 -12.21 0.03
C VAL A 567 6.01 -12.00 1.39
N ILE A 568 5.38 -11.20 2.25
CA ILE A 568 5.67 -11.20 3.69
C ILE A 568 4.50 -11.86 4.41
N THR A 569 4.79 -12.89 5.21
CA THR A 569 3.79 -13.56 6.05
C THR A 569 4.13 -13.33 7.51
N ASN A 570 3.28 -12.64 8.24
CA ASN A 570 3.37 -12.52 9.69
C ASN A 570 2.44 -13.55 10.34
N ARG A 571 3.00 -14.66 10.85
CA ARG A 571 2.22 -15.81 11.35
C ARG A 571 1.46 -15.46 12.64
N ALA A 572 0.45 -16.28 12.96
CA ALA A 572 -0.26 -16.17 14.24
C ALA A 572 0.73 -16.23 15.42
N GLY A 573 0.58 -15.33 16.38
CA GLY A 573 1.48 -15.17 17.53
C GLY A 573 2.77 -14.38 17.25
N ALA A 574 3.09 -14.08 15.98
CA ALA A 574 4.27 -13.31 15.61
C ALA A 574 4.00 -11.78 15.66
N LEU A 575 5.06 -11.01 15.88
CA LEU A 575 5.04 -9.55 15.90
C LEU A 575 5.82 -9.00 14.70
N PHE A 576 5.18 -8.18 13.88
CA PHE A 576 5.85 -7.29 12.94
C PHE A 576 5.74 -5.86 13.48
N ASP A 577 6.81 -5.37 14.10
CA ASP A 577 6.90 -4.02 14.65
C ASP A 577 7.66 -3.07 13.70
N TYR A 578 6.93 -2.13 13.13
CA TYR A 578 7.37 -1.17 12.14
C TYR A 578 7.62 0.19 12.79
N GLN A 579 8.85 0.45 13.23
CA GLN A 579 9.24 1.68 13.94
C GLN A 579 9.72 2.79 12.99
N SER A 580 10.13 2.43 11.77
CA SER A 580 10.59 3.39 10.75
C SER A 580 9.46 4.29 10.20
N ALA A 581 9.84 5.45 9.66
CA ALA A 581 8.97 6.33 8.88
C ALA A 581 8.94 5.98 7.38
N ALA A 582 9.84 5.12 6.90
CA ALA A 582 9.91 4.76 5.49
C ALA A 582 8.73 3.87 5.08
N SER A 583 8.15 4.12 3.90
CA SER A 583 7.03 3.32 3.37
C SER A 583 7.49 2.04 2.70
N PHE A 584 6.58 1.09 2.49
CA PHE A 584 6.86 -0.08 1.65
C PHE A 584 7.06 0.34 0.19
N GLY A 585 7.93 -0.37 -0.52
CA GLY A 585 8.15 -0.21 -1.96
C GLY A 585 7.63 -1.43 -2.73
N SER A 586 7.13 -1.22 -3.95
CA SER A 586 6.79 -2.31 -4.88
C SER A 586 6.60 -1.76 -6.29
N LEU A 587 7.36 -2.26 -7.27
CA LEU A 587 7.28 -1.82 -8.66
C LEU A 587 6.38 -2.71 -9.53
N PHE A 588 6.05 -3.91 -9.06
CA PHE A 588 5.31 -4.92 -9.81
C PHE A 588 4.04 -5.35 -9.07
N THR A 589 3.06 -5.90 -9.79
CA THR A 589 1.83 -6.43 -9.20
C THR A 589 2.00 -7.88 -8.73
N GLY A 590 1.12 -8.35 -7.83
CA GLY A 590 1.13 -9.72 -7.30
C GLY A 590 1.88 -9.88 -5.97
N ASN A 591 2.49 -8.81 -5.45
CA ASN A 591 3.10 -8.78 -4.12
C ASN A 591 2.02 -8.65 -3.04
N ARG A 592 2.26 -9.23 -1.86
CA ARG A 592 1.32 -9.11 -0.73
C ARG A 592 1.97 -9.22 0.65
N ILE A 593 1.31 -8.62 1.63
CA ILE A 593 1.55 -8.81 3.06
C ILE A 593 0.35 -9.58 3.63
N ASP A 594 0.62 -10.74 4.23
CA ASP A 594 -0.38 -11.59 4.88
C ASP A 594 -0.15 -11.55 6.40
N ASN A 595 -1.00 -10.81 7.13
CA ASN A 595 -0.92 -10.65 8.58
C ASN A 595 -1.93 -11.55 9.30
N ALA A 596 -1.45 -12.57 10.02
CA ALA A 596 -2.21 -13.38 10.98
C ALA A 596 -1.78 -13.13 12.45
N GLY A 597 -0.61 -12.54 12.66
CA GLY A 597 -0.12 -12.08 13.96
C GLY A 597 -0.48 -10.64 14.26
N THR A 598 0.41 -9.92 14.96
CA THR A 598 0.29 -8.49 15.22
C THR A 598 1.19 -7.71 14.26
N PHE A 599 0.61 -6.85 13.43
CA PHE A 599 1.31 -5.79 12.72
C PHE A 599 1.18 -4.50 13.52
N ARG A 600 2.29 -3.90 13.94
CA ARG A 600 2.32 -2.71 14.78
C ARG A 600 3.12 -1.60 14.11
N LYS A 601 2.55 -0.40 14.05
CA LYS A 601 3.27 0.84 13.80
C LYS A 601 3.45 1.56 15.14
N SER A 602 4.64 1.55 15.72
CA SER A 602 4.84 1.90 17.15
C SER A 602 5.47 3.26 17.43
N VAL A 603 6.42 3.73 16.62
CA VAL A 603 7.29 4.87 17.00
C VAL A 603 7.15 6.07 16.08
N SER A 604 7.29 5.91 14.76
CA SER A 604 7.32 7.04 13.84
C SER A 604 5.95 7.73 13.70
N THR A 605 5.94 9.06 13.74
CA THR A 605 4.72 9.86 13.50
C THR A 605 4.44 10.08 12.00
N GLY A 606 5.41 9.80 11.13
CA GLY A 606 5.25 9.87 9.68
C GLY A 606 4.29 8.81 9.13
N ALA A 607 3.78 9.04 7.92
CA ALA A 607 2.88 8.12 7.25
C ALA A 607 3.61 6.86 6.73
N LEU A 608 3.14 5.69 7.16
CA LEU A 608 3.54 4.40 6.58
C LEU A 608 2.57 4.05 5.47
N THR A 609 3.03 4.05 4.23
CA THR A 609 2.22 3.72 3.06
C THR A 609 2.50 2.29 2.59
N VAL A 610 1.43 1.53 2.38
CA VAL A 610 1.40 0.31 1.57
C VAL A 610 0.94 0.72 0.17
N PRO A 611 1.81 0.66 -0.86
CA PRO A 611 1.52 1.19 -2.19
C PRO A 611 0.45 0.38 -2.94
N SER A 612 -0.09 0.93 -4.03
CA SER A 612 -1.16 0.33 -4.83
C SER A 612 -0.81 -1.01 -5.49
N SER A 613 0.48 -1.29 -5.66
CA SER A 613 1.02 -2.54 -6.20
C SER A 613 1.14 -3.66 -5.16
N LEU A 614 0.88 -3.37 -3.87
CA LEU A 614 1.06 -4.28 -2.75
C LEU A 614 -0.25 -4.46 -1.97
N SER A 615 -0.84 -5.66 -2.03
CA SER A 615 -2.05 -5.96 -1.25
C SER A 615 -1.72 -6.24 0.23
N PHE A 616 -2.59 -5.81 1.14
CA PHE A 616 -2.44 -6.02 2.59
C PHE A 616 -3.62 -6.82 3.13
N ASN A 617 -3.41 -8.09 3.45
CA ASN A 617 -4.43 -8.97 4.00
C ASN A 617 -4.27 -9.07 5.51
N ASN A 618 -5.37 -8.89 6.26
CA ASN A 618 -5.35 -8.93 7.72
C ASN A 618 -6.36 -9.93 8.29
N SER A 619 -5.86 -10.98 8.92
CA SER A 619 -6.63 -11.93 9.73
C SER A 619 -6.29 -11.87 11.22
N GLY A 620 -5.21 -11.16 11.59
CA GLY A 620 -4.77 -10.93 12.97
C GLY A 620 -5.09 -9.53 13.47
N THR A 621 -4.12 -8.90 14.12
CA THR A 621 -4.27 -7.56 14.73
C THR A 621 -3.38 -6.55 14.01
N VAL A 622 -3.93 -5.36 13.75
CA VAL A 622 -3.18 -4.18 13.29
C VAL A 622 -3.27 -3.11 14.37
N GLU A 623 -2.12 -2.64 14.87
CA GLU A 623 -2.02 -1.60 15.90
C GLU A 623 -1.31 -0.37 15.34
N ILE A 624 -2.03 0.76 15.20
CA ILE A 624 -1.46 2.02 14.74
C ILE A 624 -1.15 2.87 15.98
N GLN A 625 -0.06 2.63 16.69
CA GLN A 625 0.24 3.34 17.94
C GLN A 625 0.82 4.75 17.70
N ALA A 626 1.33 5.05 16.50
CA ALA A 626 1.85 6.38 16.14
C ALA A 626 1.60 6.70 14.65
N GLY A 627 1.29 7.97 14.35
CA GLY A 627 1.19 8.48 12.98
C GLY A 627 0.05 7.89 12.14
N THR A 628 0.28 7.80 10.83
CA THR A 628 -0.73 7.36 9.85
C THR A 628 -0.33 6.02 9.21
N LEU A 629 -1.25 5.08 9.09
CA LEU A 629 -1.13 3.90 8.20
C LEU A 629 -2.03 4.11 6.98
N SER A 630 -1.42 4.17 5.79
CA SER A 630 -2.12 4.36 4.51
C SER A 630 -2.06 3.09 3.67
N LEU A 631 -3.21 2.53 3.30
CA LEU A 631 -3.34 1.31 2.52
C LEU A 631 -3.90 1.63 1.13
N ALA A 632 -3.06 1.53 0.10
CA ALA A 632 -3.44 1.86 -1.29
C ALA A 632 -3.68 0.63 -2.19
N GLY A 633 -3.17 -0.55 -1.82
CA GLY A 633 -3.22 -1.76 -2.67
C GLY A 633 -4.42 -2.68 -2.43
N GLY A 634 -5.39 -2.30 -1.59
CA GLY A 634 -6.52 -3.16 -1.25
C GLY A 634 -6.16 -4.30 -0.29
N GLY A 635 -7.06 -5.28 -0.15
CA GLY A 635 -6.84 -6.51 0.62
C GLY A 635 -8.10 -7.07 1.28
N ALA A 636 -7.98 -8.30 1.78
CA ALA A 636 -9.03 -8.99 2.52
C ALA A 636 -8.79 -8.92 4.03
N HIS A 637 -9.83 -8.54 4.79
CA HIS A 637 -9.75 -8.29 6.22
C HIS A 637 -10.77 -9.11 7.00
N SER A 638 -10.30 -9.95 7.90
CA SER A 638 -11.10 -10.71 8.89
C SER A 638 -10.68 -10.43 10.33
N GLY A 639 -9.54 -9.76 10.52
CA GLY A 639 -8.99 -9.36 11.82
C GLY A 639 -9.34 -7.94 12.25
N SER A 640 -8.60 -7.42 13.23
CA SER A 640 -8.84 -6.13 13.88
C SER A 640 -7.83 -5.05 13.48
N PHE A 641 -8.30 -3.79 13.48
CA PHE A 641 -7.49 -2.57 13.36
C PHE A 641 -7.79 -1.68 14.58
N THR A 642 -6.75 -1.32 15.32
CA THR A 642 -6.82 -0.37 16.43
C THR A 642 -6.23 0.96 16.02
N VAL A 643 -7.03 2.03 16.16
CA VAL A 643 -6.71 3.41 15.77
C VAL A 643 -6.81 4.33 17.01
N PRO A 644 -5.81 4.36 17.91
CA PRO A 644 -5.77 5.23 19.08
C PRO A 644 -5.83 6.73 18.76
N ALA A 645 -6.09 7.56 19.77
CA ALA A 645 -6.08 9.02 19.63
C ALA A 645 -4.75 9.54 19.06
N GLY A 646 -4.82 10.51 18.14
CA GLY A 646 -3.64 11.09 17.48
C GLY A 646 -3.08 10.26 16.32
N THR A 647 -3.76 9.17 15.93
CA THR A 647 -3.36 8.28 14.83
C THR A 647 -4.44 8.19 13.76
N GLU A 648 -4.08 7.72 12.56
CA GLU A 648 -4.99 7.66 11.42
C GLU A 648 -4.82 6.36 10.62
N LEU A 649 -5.95 5.76 10.23
CA LEU A 649 -6.02 4.73 9.19
C LEU A 649 -6.60 5.34 7.91
N ILE A 650 -5.83 5.30 6.82
CA ILE A 650 -6.29 5.73 5.49
C ILE A 650 -6.44 4.51 4.58
N LEU A 651 -7.63 4.30 4.02
CA LEU A 651 -7.88 3.43 2.88
C LEU A 651 -7.78 4.29 1.61
N SER A 652 -6.57 4.41 1.06
CA SER A 652 -6.20 5.39 0.02
C SER A 652 -6.34 4.87 -1.42
N GLY A 653 -6.65 3.59 -1.60
CA GLY A 653 -6.80 2.98 -2.92
C GLY A 653 -7.14 1.49 -2.86
N GLY A 654 -7.32 0.89 -4.04
CA GLY A 654 -7.59 -0.55 -4.15
C GLY A 654 -8.96 -0.98 -3.63
N THR A 655 -9.19 -2.29 -3.60
CA THR A 655 -10.44 -2.88 -3.07
C THR A 655 -10.16 -3.48 -1.70
N HIS A 656 -10.83 -2.98 -0.67
CA HIS A 656 -10.78 -3.54 0.68
C HIS A 656 -12.08 -4.27 1.00
N THR A 657 -11.98 -5.53 1.37
CA THR A 657 -13.16 -6.34 1.76
C THR A 657 -12.97 -6.80 3.19
N ALA A 658 -13.75 -6.24 4.11
CA ALA A 658 -13.75 -6.60 5.52
C ALA A 658 -15.00 -7.42 5.85
N VAL A 659 -14.83 -8.65 6.34
CA VAL A 659 -15.93 -9.57 6.66
C VAL A 659 -16.56 -9.27 8.03
N GLY A 660 -17.67 -9.93 8.37
CA GLY A 660 -18.41 -9.68 9.61
C GLY A 660 -17.62 -9.85 10.92
N SER A 661 -16.56 -10.66 10.92
CA SER A 661 -15.69 -10.84 12.10
C SER A 661 -14.63 -9.74 12.29
N SER A 662 -14.45 -8.87 11.29
CA SER A 662 -13.43 -7.82 11.33
C SER A 662 -13.83 -6.65 12.24
N SER A 663 -12.86 -5.85 12.67
CA SER A 663 -13.14 -4.62 13.42
C SER A 663 -12.17 -3.48 13.11
N ILE A 664 -12.66 -2.24 13.10
CA ILE A 664 -11.87 -1.00 13.08
C ILE A 664 -12.32 -0.16 14.28
N THR A 665 -11.47 0.02 15.28
CA THR A 665 -11.87 0.63 16.56
C THR A 665 -10.83 1.60 17.11
N GLY A 666 -11.28 2.66 17.79
CA GLY A 666 -10.39 3.53 18.57
C GLY A 666 -10.78 5.01 18.51
N ALA A 667 -9.96 5.88 19.11
CA ALA A 667 -10.23 7.31 19.23
C ALA A 667 -9.53 8.19 18.16
N GLY A 668 -8.82 7.58 17.23
CA GLY A 668 -8.13 8.25 16.11
C GLY A 668 -9.07 8.53 14.94
N GLN A 669 -8.49 8.64 13.75
CA GLN A 669 -9.19 9.01 12.52
C GLN A 669 -9.27 7.84 11.53
N LEU A 670 -10.43 7.70 10.87
CA LEU A 670 -10.60 6.81 9.73
C LEU A 670 -10.85 7.65 8.49
N THR A 671 -10.06 7.44 7.45
CA THR A 671 -10.19 8.12 6.15
C THR A 671 -10.32 7.10 5.03
N VAL A 672 -11.34 7.25 4.18
CA VAL A 672 -11.48 6.54 2.91
C VAL A 672 -11.29 7.56 1.79
N SER A 673 -10.21 7.39 1.02
CA SER A 673 -9.75 8.35 0.02
C SER A 673 -9.26 7.64 -1.23
N GLY A 674 -10.17 7.14 -2.06
CA GLY A 674 -9.86 6.56 -3.37
C GLY A 674 -10.02 5.03 -3.42
N ALA A 675 -10.19 4.39 -2.26
CA ALA A 675 -10.50 2.97 -2.17
C ALA A 675 -11.96 2.65 -2.49
N THR A 676 -12.22 1.40 -2.88
CA THR A 676 -13.53 0.76 -2.75
C THR A 676 -13.49 -0.15 -1.52
N ALA A 677 -14.05 0.32 -0.40
CA ALA A 677 -14.03 -0.38 0.88
C ALA A 677 -15.42 -0.94 1.21
N THR A 678 -15.56 -2.26 1.32
CA THR A 678 -16.76 -2.91 1.86
C THR A 678 -16.46 -3.37 3.28
N LEU A 679 -17.08 -2.72 4.26
CA LEU A 679 -16.82 -2.92 5.68
C LEU A 679 -18.01 -3.61 6.34
N GLY A 680 -17.97 -4.95 6.38
CA GLY A 680 -19.01 -5.80 6.95
C GLY A 680 -18.89 -6.06 8.46
N GLY A 681 -17.76 -5.68 9.07
CA GLY A 681 -17.49 -5.85 10.50
C GLY A 681 -17.90 -4.66 11.38
N LEU A 682 -17.36 -4.60 12.60
CA LEU A 682 -17.52 -3.45 13.50
C LEU A 682 -16.64 -2.28 13.03
N VAL A 683 -17.20 -1.09 12.88
CA VAL A 683 -16.43 0.14 12.69
C VAL A 683 -16.85 1.13 13.76
N ASN A 684 -16.01 1.34 14.77
CA ASN A 684 -16.28 2.21 15.92
C ASN A 684 -15.07 3.12 16.18
N VAL A 685 -14.95 4.16 15.35
CA VAL A 685 -13.88 5.15 15.43
C VAL A 685 -14.48 6.47 15.93
N SER A 686 -14.16 6.84 17.17
CA SER A 686 -14.77 7.99 17.85
C SER A 686 -14.16 9.34 17.45
N GLY A 687 -13.00 9.36 16.77
CA GLY A 687 -12.51 10.56 16.11
C GLY A 687 -13.21 10.80 14.76
N SER A 688 -12.59 11.61 13.91
CA SER A 688 -13.19 11.98 12.61
C SER A 688 -13.26 10.79 11.67
N ASN A 689 -14.42 10.63 11.01
CA ASN A 689 -14.59 9.70 9.90
C ASN A 689 -14.71 10.49 8.60
N ILE A 690 -13.77 10.32 7.67
CA ILE A 690 -13.65 11.11 6.45
C ILE A 690 -13.80 10.23 5.22
N PHE A 691 -14.70 10.61 4.32
CA PHE A 691 -14.93 9.97 3.02
C PHE A 691 -14.68 10.99 1.92
N SER A 692 -13.41 11.14 1.52
CA SER A 692 -12.96 12.22 0.61
C SER A 692 -12.96 11.82 -0.87
N SER A 693 -12.87 10.54 -1.18
CA SER A 693 -13.03 9.99 -2.54
C SER A 693 -13.21 8.47 -2.47
N GLY A 694 -13.54 7.83 -3.58
CA GLY A 694 -13.83 6.39 -3.61
C GLY A 694 -15.20 6.06 -2.99
N THR A 695 -15.38 4.79 -2.61
CA THR A 695 -16.66 4.26 -2.11
C THR A 695 -16.46 3.45 -0.84
N ALA A 696 -17.18 3.80 0.22
CA ALA A 696 -17.28 3.03 1.46
C ALA A 696 -18.69 2.44 1.57
N ASN A 697 -18.80 1.11 1.48
CA ASN A 697 -20.01 0.36 1.73
C ASN A 697 -19.97 -0.17 3.18
N LEU A 698 -20.69 0.51 4.07
CA LEU A 698 -20.76 0.20 5.50
C LEU A 698 -21.93 -0.75 5.75
N THR A 699 -21.70 -2.04 5.50
CA THR A 699 -22.69 -3.11 5.57
C THR A 699 -22.77 -3.79 6.93
N GLY A 700 -21.77 -3.57 7.79
CA GLY A 700 -21.69 -4.11 9.14
C GLY A 700 -22.22 -3.20 10.26
N ASN A 701 -21.67 -3.35 11.46
CA ASN A 701 -22.01 -2.49 12.60
C ASN A 701 -21.14 -1.23 12.60
N TYR A 702 -21.55 -0.19 11.87
CA TYR A 702 -20.87 1.11 11.87
C TYR A 702 -21.44 2.03 12.97
N ILE A 703 -20.59 2.40 13.93
CA ILE A 703 -20.91 3.27 15.06
C ILE A 703 -20.20 4.61 14.87
N CYS A 704 -21.00 5.66 14.74
CA CYS A 704 -20.54 7.04 14.60
C CYS A 704 -21.39 7.90 15.53
N THR A 705 -20.92 8.11 16.76
CA THR A 705 -21.67 8.81 17.80
C THR A 705 -20.84 9.95 18.36
N ASN A 706 -21.41 11.15 18.43
CA ASN A 706 -20.78 12.34 19.01
C ASN A 706 -19.40 12.70 18.42
N ASN A 707 -19.17 12.39 17.14
CA ASN A 707 -17.94 12.70 16.42
C ASN A 707 -18.22 13.57 15.17
N THR A 708 -17.18 13.79 14.36
CA THR A 708 -17.29 14.47 13.06
C THR A 708 -17.35 13.45 11.93
N LEU A 709 -18.41 13.52 11.13
CA LEU A 709 -18.57 12.77 9.88
C LEU A 709 -18.36 13.72 8.70
N THR A 710 -17.34 13.49 7.89
CA THR A 710 -17.05 14.28 6.69
C THR A 710 -17.24 13.42 5.45
N ILE A 711 -18.09 13.85 4.53
CA ILE A 711 -18.23 13.24 3.20
C ILE A 711 -17.91 14.34 2.19
N SER A 712 -16.72 14.27 1.60
CA SER A 712 -16.19 15.33 0.75
C SER A 712 -15.65 14.82 -0.59
N GLY A 713 -16.52 14.43 -1.52
CA GLY A 713 -16.12 13.83 -2.82
C GLY A 713 -16.27 12.32 -2.89
N GLY A 714 -16.26 11.62 -1.75
CA GLY A 714 -16.46 10.18 -1.66
C GLY A 714 -17.92 9.77 -1.56
N THR A 715 -18.17 8.46 -1.67
CA THR A 715 -19.46 7.82 -1.40
C THR A 715 -19.40 7.05 -0.09
N ALA A 716 -20.33 7.31 0.83
CA ALA A 716 -20.50 6.54 2.06
C ALA A 716 -21.92 5.96 2.12
N ASN A 717 -22.05 4.66 1.87
CA ASN A 717 -23.32 3.93 1.90
C ASN A 717 -23.50 3.27 3.26
N PHE A 718 -24.51 3.70 4.03
CA PHE A 718 -24.82 3.14 5.34
C PHE A 718 -25.96 2.13 5.22
N ASP A 719 -25.63 0.84 5.08
CA ASP A 719 -26.59 -0.25 4.81
C ASP A 719 -26.63 -1.32 5.92
N GLY A 720 -25.79 -1.18 6.94
CA GLY A 720 -25.65 -2.16 8.02
C GLY A 720 -26.59 -1.95 9.22
N SER A 721 -26.19 -2.39 10.41
CA SER A 721 -27.04 -2.35 11.62
C SER A 721 -26.62 -1.31 12.66
N GLY A 722 -25.58 -0.53 12.39
CA GLY A 722 -24.97 0.37 13.38
C GLY A 722 -25.68 1.73 13.52
N THR A 723 -25.29 2.48 14.57
CA THR A 723 -25.84 3.80 14.89
C THR A 723 -25.02 4.92 14.25
N ILE A 724 -25.68 5.74 13.42
CA ILE A 724 -25.07 6.89 12.76
C ILE A 724 -25.67 8.17 13.35
N SER A 725 -25.02 8.68 14.39
CA SER A 725 -25.41 9.88 15.12
C SER A 725 -24.23 10.87 15.35
N PRO A 726 -23.61 11.43 14.29
CA PRO A 726 -22.50 12.37 14.44
C PRO A 726 -22.94 13.67 15.13
N ALA A 727 -22.04 14.28 15.90
CA ALA A 727 -22.26 15.63 16.42
C ALA A 727 -22.17 16.66 15.28
N VAL A 728 -21.17 16.51 14.41
CA VAL A 728 -20.94 17.39 13.25
C VAL A 728 -20.92 16.56 11.97
N ALA A 729 -21.70 16.97 10.98
CA ALA A 729 -21.69 16.38 9.64
C ALA A 729 -21.26 17.44 8.60
N LEU A 730 -20.16 17.20 7.89
CA LEU A 730 -19.65 18.08 6.83
C LEU A 730 -19.84 17.38 5.49
N PHE A 731 -20.64 17.97 4.61
CA PHE A 731 -21.04 17.35 3.36
C PHE A 731 -20.82 18.26 2.14
N SER A 732 -19.90 17.86 1.27
CA SER A 732 -19.50 18.62 0.08
C SER A 732 -19.12 17.71 -1.09
N ASN A 733 -19.81 17.80 -2.22
CA ASN A 733 -19.49 17.10 -3.47
C ASN A 733 -19.40 15.56 -3.39
N GLY A 734 -19.87 14.93 -2.30
CA GLY A 734 -19.89 13.48 -2.16
C GLY A 734 -21.30 12.88 -2.21
N THR A 735 -21.40 11.61 -1.88
CA THR A 735 -22.67 10.89 -1.75
C THR A 735 -22.82 10.32 -0.34
N LEU A 736 -23.84 10.77 0.38
CA LEU A 736 -24.38 10.07 1.54
C LEU A 736 -25.41 9.08 0.97
N GLY A 737 -25.16 7.77 1.12
CA GLY A 737 -25.95 6.68 0.55
C GLY A 737 -26.52 5.71 1.59
N GLY A 738 -27.22 4.68 1.11
CA GLY A 738 -27.71 3.56 1.90
C GLY A 738 -29.10 3.69 2.56
N SER A 739 -29.52 2.62 3.24
CA SER A 739 -30.85 2.46 3.85
C SER A 739 -30.99 2.94 5.30
N ASN A 740 -29.89 3.25 6.00
CA ASN A 740 -29.94 3.53 7.42
C ASN A 740 -30.40 4.94 7.79
N LEU A 741 -30.79 5.07 9.06
CA LEU A 741 -31.04 6.35 9.71
C LEU A 741 -29.73 7.06 10.06
N VAL A 742 -29.62 8.34 9.69
CA VAL A 742 -28.54 9.25 10.06
C VAL A 742 -29.12 10.38 10.92
N THR A 743 -28.64 10.58 12.14
CA THR A 743 -29.14 11.60 13.08
C THR A 743 -28.07 12.62 13.42
N VAL A 744 -28.24 13.89 13.07
CA VAL A 744 -27.23 14.91 13.34
C VAL A 744 -27.49 15.57 14.69
N GLY A 745 -26.48 15.52 15.57
CA GLY A 745 -26.56 15.99 16.95
C GLY A 745 -26.50 17.50 17.11
N SER A 746 -25.62 18.18 16.38
CA SER A 746 -25.34 19.61 16.59
C SER A 746 -25.30 20.42 15.30
N LEU A 747 -24.48 20.04 14.31
CA LEU A 747 -24.28 20.84 13.10
C LEU A 747 -24.18 19.95 11.86
N MET A 748 -24.92 20.30 10.81
CA MET A 748 -24.69 19.79 9.46
C MET A 748 -24.37 20.98 8.53
N ASN A 749 -23.23 20.94 7.84
CA ASN A 749 -22.94 21.84 6.74
C ASN A 749 -23.06 21.06 5.43
N TRP A 750 -24.02 21.43 4.57
CA TRP A 750 -24.23 20.78 3.29
C TRP A 750 -24.12 21.80 2.16
N THR A 751 -23.00 21.76 1.45
CA THR A 751 -22.64 22.76 0.43
C THR A 751 -22.79 22.25 -1.00
N SER A 752 -22.74 20.94 -1.22
CA SER A 752 -23.03 20.28 -2.50
C SER A 752 -23.08 18.76 -2.30
N GLY A 753 -23.49 18.01 -3.32
CA GLY A 753 -23.51 16.54 -3.29
C GLY A 753 -24.92 15.94 -3.24
N LEU A 754 -24.96 14.62 -3.03
CA LEU A 754 -26.16 13.79 -3.18
C LEU A 754 -26.48 12.98 -1.90
N MET A 755 -27.69 13.10 -1.36
CA MET A 755 -28.24 12.13 -0.40
C MET A 755 -29.12 11.11 -1.12
N SER A 756 -28.64 9.88 -1.34
CA SER A 756 -29.34 8.83 -2.11
C SER A 756 -29.84 7.68 -1.25
N GLY A 757 -30.69 6.79 -1.75
CA GLY A 757 -31.12 5.58 -1.02
C GLY A 757 -32.44 5.74 -0.25
N SER A 758 -32.87 4.68 0.42
CA SER A 758 -34.17 4.60 1.12
C SER A 758 -34.12 5.08 2.59
N GLY A 759 -32.95 5.49 3.08
CA GLY A 759 -32.75 5.91 4.47
C GLY A 759 -33.42 7.23 4.85
N ARG A 760 -33.24 7.62 6.11
CA ARG A 760 -33.72 8.90 6.66
C ARG A 760 -32.54 9.69 7.22
N THR A 761 -32.56 11.00 7.03
CA THR A 761 -31.62 11.93 7.68
C THR A 761 -32.41 12.84 8.62
N ILE A 762 -32.12 12.82 9.92
CA ILE A 762 -32.79 13.63 10.94
C ILE A 762 -31.83 14.71 11.45
N ILE A 763 -32.29 15.96 11.49
CA ILE A 763 -31.63 17.06 12.20
C ILE A 763 -32.33 17.20 13.56
N LEU A 764 -31.60 17.05 14.68
CA LEU A 764 -32.20 17.13 16.01
C LEU A 764 -32.69 18.56 16.37
N PRO A 765 -33.60 18.72 17.36
CA PRO A 765 -34.18 20.03 17.71
C PRO A 765 -33.21 21.16 18.05
N ALA A 766 -32.05 20.85 18.63
CA ALA A 766 -31.01 21.85 18.92
C ALA A 766 -29.97 21.99 17.80
N ALA A 767 -30.07 21.18 16.74
CA ALA A 767 -29.09 21.13 15.68
C ALA A 767 -29.41 22.14 14.56
N THR A 768 -28.36 22.57 13.85
CA THR A 768 -28.47 23.44 12.67
C THR A 768 -28.01 22.73 11.41
N LEU A 769 -28.79 22.81 10.33
CA LEU A 769 -28.39 22.45 8.96
C LEU A 769 -28.15 23.72 8.16
N ASN A 770 -26.90 23.96 7.75
CA ASN A 770 -26.53 25.04 6.86
C ASN A 770 -26.50 24.56 5.41
N LEU A 771 -27.34 25.17 4.56
CA LEU A 771 -27.33 25.02 3.11
C LEU A 771 -26.73 26.29 2.50
N SER A 772 -25.40 26.33 2.38
CA SER A 772 -24.65 27.52 1.94
C SER A 772 -24.02 27.41 0.54
N GLY A 773 -24.22 26.28 -0.14
CA GLY A 773 -23.68 26.01 -1.47
C GLY A 773 -24.14 26.95 -2.57
N ALA A 774 -23.21 27.33 -3.46
CA ALA A 774 -23.56 27.95 -4.74
C ALA A 774 -24.09 26.91 -5.74
N SER A 775 -23.60 25.67 -5.66
CA SER A 775 -24.14 24.52 -6.40
C SER A 775 -25.38 23.97 -5.71
N GLY A 776 -26.33 23.44 -6.49
CA GLY A 776 -27.50 22.78 -5.93
C GLY A 776 -27.15 21.51 -5.16
N VAL A 777 -28.00 21.16 -4.21
CA VAL A 777 -27.94 19.88 -3.47
C VAL A 777 -29.06 18.96 -3.95
N THR A 778 -28.84 17.65 -3.92
CA THR A 778 -29.87 16.67 -4.32
C THR A 778 -30.12 15.65 -3.22
N LEU A 779 -31.38 15.29 -2.98
CA LEU A 779 -31.78 14.17 -2.16
C LEU A 779 -32.84 13.32 -2.88
N SER A 780 -32.71 11.99 -2.80
CA SER A 780 -33.79 11.04 -3.13
C SER A 780 -34.33 10.29 -1.91
N ARG A 781 -33.71 10.50 -0.74
CA ARG A 781 -34.13 9.97 0.56
C ARG A 781 -35.00 10.96 1.34
N THR A 782 -35.44 10.62 2.55
CA THR A 782 -36.20 11.55 3.41
C THR A 782 -35.28 12.38 4.32
N LEU A 783 -35.45 13.71 4.32
CA LEU A 783 -34.81 14.64 5.26
C LEU A 783 -35.85 15.16 6.25
N GLU A 784 -35.61 14.97 7.55
CA GLU A 784 -36.49 15.44 8.62
C GLU A 784 -35.77 16.50 9.45
N ASN A 785 -36.24 17.73 9.35
CA ASN A 785 -35.77 18.81 10.19
C ASN A 785 -36.55 18.85 11.50
N GLY A 786 -35.88 18.58 12.62
CA GLY A 786 -36.37 18.88 13.96
C GLY A 786 -35.84 20.21 14.52
N GLY A 787 -34.73 20.73 13.99
CA GLY A 787 -34.04 21.93 14.47
C GLY A 787 -34.15 23.11 13.50
N THR A 788 -33.02 23.73 13.17
CA THR A 788 -32.97 24.90 12.27
C THR A 788 -32.27 24.58 10.95
N VAL A 789 -32.96 24.78 9.82
CA VAL A 789 -32.30 24.86 8.49
C VAL A 789 -32.06 26.32 8.13
N LEU A 790 -30.82 26.67 7.81
CA LEU A 790 -30.42 27.97 7.29
C LEU A 790 -29.99 27.81 5.82
N TRP A 791 -30.84 28.25 4.90
CA TRP A 791 -30.54 28.21 3.46
C TRP A 791 -30.07 29.58 2.96
N THR A 792 -28.76 29.75 2.92
CA THR A 792 -28.07 30.98 2.52
C THR A 792 -27.50 30.92 1.11
N GLY A 793 -27.21 29.71 0.60
CA GLY A 793 -26.68 29.48 -0.73
C GLY A 793 -27.67 29.79 -1.86
N ALA A 794 -27.16 30.09 -3.05
CA ALA A 794 -27.98 30.31 -4.25
C ALA A 794 -28.38 28.98 -4.94
N GLY A 795 -27.74 27.86 -4.59
CA GLY A 795 -28.03 26.55 -5.15
C GLY A 795 -29.42 26.05 -4.77
N GLY A 796 -30.11 25.42 -5.73
CA GLY A 796 -31.42 24.78 -5.52
C GLY A 796 -31.35 23.48 -4.72
N ILE A 797 -32.50 22.97 -4.28
CA ILE A 797 -32.65 21.65 -3.67
C ILE A 797 -33.42 20.74 -4.63
N GLY A 798 -32.74 19.80 -5.28
CA GLY A 798 -33.38 18.69 -6.00
C GLY A 798 -33.88 17.67 -4.99
N MET A 799 -35.18 17.51 -4.81
CA MET A 799 -35.74 16.86 -3.61
C MET A 799 -36.54 15.59 -3.88
N GLY A 800 -36.48 14.70 -2.89
CA GLY A 800 -37.48 13.68 -2.57
C GLY A 800 -38.43 14.21 -1.50
N VAL A 801 -38.36 13.69 -0.27
CA VAL A 801 -39.25 14.10 0.83
C VAL A 801 -38.49 14.95 1.84
N ILE A 802 -39.00 16.15 2.14
CA ILE A 802 -38.55 16.96 3.27
C ILE A 802 -39.70 17.13 4.25
N THR A 803 -39.45 16.87 5.53
CA THR A 803 -40.40 17.12 6.62
C THR A 803 -39.80 18.13 7.59
N ASN A 804 -40.43 19.30 7.73
CA ASN A 804 -40.14 20.27 8.77
C ASN A 804 -41.07 20.03 9.96
N ARG A 805 -40.55 19.40 11.03
CA ARG A 805 -41.34 18.96 12.19
C ARG A 805 -41.86 20.14 13.02
N ALA A 806 -42.84 19.88 13.87
CA ALA A 806 -43.35 20.88 14.80
C ALA A 806 -42.21 21.45 15.69
N GLY A 807 -42.18 22.77 15.86
CA GLY A 807 -41.11 23.49 16.57
C GLY A 807 -39.84 23.75 15.74
N ALA A 808 -39.68 23.11 14.57
CA ALA A 808 -38.53 23.28 13.71
C ALA A 808 -38.66 24.51 12.80
N LEU A 809 -37.52 25.10 12.43
CA LEU A 809 -37.43 26.26 11.53
C LEU A 809 -36.74 25.86 10.22
N PHE A 810 -37.37 26.17 9.08
CA PHE A 810 -36.75 26.11 7.76
C PHE A 810 -36.67 27.54 7.20
N ASP A 811 -35.51 28.18 7.31
CA ASP A 811 -35.30 29.59 6.97
C ASP A 811 -34.55 29.76 5.64
N VAL A 812 -35.23 30.31 4.64
CA VAL A 812 -34.72 30.60 3.30
C VAL A 812 -34.28 32.06 3.23
N ARG A 813 -32.98 32.28 2.98
CA ARG A 813 -32.33 33.60 2.97
C ARG A 813 -31.86 34.05 1.58
N ASN A 814 -32.11 33.25 0.55
CA ASN A 814 -31.71 33.55 -0.82
C ASN A 814 -32.87 33.28 -1.81
N ALA A 815 -32.73 33.75 -3.05
CA ALA A 815 -33.61 33.39 -4.15
C ALA A 815 -33.19 32.03 -4.72
N ALA A 816 -33.90 30.97 -4.34
CA ALA A 816 -33.54 29.60 -4.68
C ALA A 816 -34.79 28.73 -4.89
N SER A 817 -34.62 27.57 -5.51
CA SER A 817 -35.74 26.72 -5.91
C SER A 817 -35.64 25.31 -5.37
N LEU A 818 -36.77 24.74 -4.97
CA LEU A 818 -36.94 23.34 -4.63
C LEU A 818 -37.54 22.64 -5.87
N SER A 819 -36.81 21.69 -6.47
CA SER A 819 -37.13 21.06 -7.76
C SER A 819 -37.13 19.52 -7.68
N PHE A 820 -37.68 18.84 -8.67
CA PHE A 820 -38.24 17.49 -8.52
C PHE A 820 -37.28 16.31 -8.76
N ALA A 821 -37.46 15.25 -7.96
CA ALA A 821 -37.35 13.83 -8.30
C ALA A 821 -38.72 13.14 -8.07
N SER A 822 -39.04 12.02 -8.75
CA SER A 822 -40.37 11.36 -8.70
C SER A 822 -41.01 11.29 -7.30
N GLY A 823 -42.17 11.93 -7.09
CA GLY A 823 -42.92 11.87 -5.82
C GLY A 823 -42.52 12.90 -4.75
N ALA A 824 -41.79 13.97 -5.11
CA ALA A 824 -41.31 14.96 -4.16
C ALA A 824 -42.43 15.70 -3.40
N ARG A 825 -42.24 15.89 -2.08
CA ARG A 825 -43.11 16.72 -1.24
C ARG A 825 -42.36 17.40 -0.11
N PHE A 826 -42.87 18.55 0.30
CA PHE A 826 -42.43 19.29 1.49
C PHE A 826 -43.57 19.34 2.50
N ASP A 827 -43.40 18.68 3.64
CA ASP A 827 -44.38 18.63 4.72
C ASP A 827 -43.95 19.58 5.85
N ASN A 828 -44.68 20.66 6.07
CA ASN A 828 -44.38 21.70 7.07
C ASN A 828 -45.35 21.68 8.25
N ALA A 829 -44.90 21.16 9.39
CA ALA A 829 -45.58 21.29 10.68
C ALA A 829 -44.93 22.36 11.58
N GLY A 830 -43.68 22.75 11.30
CA GLY A 830 -42.96 23.84 11.96
C GLY A 830 -43.17 25.19 11.26
N THR A 831 -42.11 26.01 11.24
CA THR A 831 -42.09 27.30 10.52
C THR A 831 -41.25 27.18 9.25
N PHE A 832 -41.85 27.41 8.08
CA PHE A 832 -41.12 27.73 6.86
C PHE A 832 -41.04 29.26 6.77
N ARG A 833 -39.84 29.83 6.66
CA ARG A 833 -39.64 31.29 6.61
C ARG A 833 -38.84 31.67 5.39
N LYS A 834 -39.24 32.75 4.74
CA LYS A 834 -38.46 33.47 3.72
C LYS A 834 -38.04 34.83 4.30
N SER A 835 -36.81 34.93 4.81
CA SER A 835 -36.37 36.05 5.67
C SER A 835 -35.43 37.08 5.02
N ALA A 836 -34.70 36.70 3.97
CA ALA A 836 -33.75 37.59 3.29
C ALA A 836 -33.83 37.46 1.76
N ASN A 837 -33.26 38.44 1.04
CA ASN A 837 -33.24 38.58 -0.42
C ASN A 837 -34.63 38.84 -1.05
N ALA A 838 -34.84 39.96 -1.75
CA ALA A 838 -36.16 40.30 -2.32
C ALA A 838 -36.60 39.44 -3.53
N GLY A 839 -35.77 38.50 -3.99
CA GLY A 839 -36.07 37.60 -5.10
C GLY A 839 -37.11 36.52 -4.78
N THR A 840 -37.28 35.60 -5.73
CA THR A 840 -38.29 34.53 -5.65
C THR A 840 -37.69 33.24 -5.10
N THR A 841 -38.34 32.67 -4.09
CA THR A 841 -38.16 31.27 -3.70
C THR A 841 -39.29 30.46 -4.32
N SER A 842 -38.97 29.37 -5.02
CA SER A 842 -39.98 28.59 -5.73
C SER A 842 -40.03 27.12 -5.32
N PHE A 843 -41.24 26.60 -5.13
CA PHE A 843 -41.53 25.17 -5.16
C PHE A 843 -41.88 24.80 -6.60
N GLY A 844 -41.13 23.88 -7.20
CA GLY A 844 -41.32 23.44 -8.59
C GLY A 844 -42.69 22.77 -8.84
N SER A 845 -43.09 22.67 -10.11
CA SER A 845 -44.44 22.22 -10.50
C SER A 845 -44.83 20.82 -10.02
N ALA A 846 -43.85 19.94 -9.83
CA ALA A 846 -44.08 18.58 -9.36
C ALA A 846 -43.84 18.40 -7.85
N VAL A 847 -43.54 19.48 -7.11
CA VAL A 847 -43.33 19.44 -5.66
C VAL A 847 -44.63 19.82 -4.95
N SER A 848 -45.19 18.90 -4.16
CA SER A 848 -46.33 19.22 -3.30
C SER A 848 -45.86 19.91 -2.02
N PHE A 849 -46.43 21.07 -1.68
CA PHE A 849 -46.15 21.78 -0.44
C PHE A 849 -47.35 21.68 0.51
N ASN A 850 -47.20 20.87 1.57
CA ASN A 850 -48.23 20.63 2.57
C ASN A 850 -47.90 21.42 3.84
N ASN A 851 -48.67 22.45 4.13
CA ASN A 851 -48.51 23.26 5.32
C ASN A 851 -49.58 22.93 6.38
N SER A 852 -49.16 22.48 7.55
CA SER A 852 -49.97 22.41 8.78
C SER A 852 -49.43 23.30 9.91
N GLY A 853 -48.25 23.88 9.74
CA GLY A 853 -47.61 24.83 10.67
C GLY A 853 -47.72 26.27 10.21
N THR A 854 -46.60 27.00 10.22
CA THR A 854 -46.54 28.41 9.83
C THR A 854 -45.68 28.59 8.58
N VAL A 855 -46.15 29.40 7.63
CA VAL A 855 -45.38 29.95 6.52
C VAL A 855 -45.22 31.45 6.76
N GLU A 856 -43.99 31.94 6.86
CA GLU A 856 -43.66 33.36 7.05
C GLU A 856 -42.94 33.89 5.82
N ILE A 857 -43.49 34.93 5.19
CA ILE A 857 -42.87 35.59 4.04
C ILE A 857 -42.51 37.00 4.49
N GLN A 858 -41.26 37.21 4.87
CA GLN A 858 -40.77 38.48 5.38
C GLN A 858 -40.17 39.37 4.28
N THR A 859 -39.75 38.77 3.16
CA THR A 859 -39.23 39.52 2.00
C THR A 859 -39.39 38.74 0.69
N GLY A 860 -39.58 39.47 -0.41
CA GLY A 860 -39.64 38.91 -1.75
C GLY A 860 -40.90 38.09 -2.04
N THR A 861 -40.75 37.07 -2.89
CA THR A 861 -41.86 36.24 -3.37
C THR A 861 -41.70 34.78 -2.99
N LEU A 862 -42.75 34.15 -2.46
CA LEU A 862 -42.87 32.70 -2.38
C LEU A 862 -43.79 32.21 -3.52
N LEU A 863 -43.22 31.48 -4.48
CA LEU A 863 -43.92 30.90 -5.62
C LEU A 863 -44.17 29.40 -5.41
N CYS A 864 -45.43 29.00 -5.33
CA CYS A 864 -45.83 27.60 -5.33
C CYS A 864 -46.26 27.20 -6.74
N ASN A 865 -45.33 26.69 -7.56
CA ASN A 865 -45.67 26.14 -8.87
C ASN A 865 -46.30 24.76 -8.78
N GLY A 866 -46.05 23.99 -7.71
CA GLY A 866 -46.75 22.73 -7.43
C GLY A 866 -47.97 22.93 -6.55
N SER A 867 -48.66 21.83 -6.23
CA SER A 867 -49.86 21.86 -5.37
C SER A 867 -49.53 22.40 -3.98
N PHE A 868 -50.34 23.34 -3.48
CA PHE A 868 -50.20 23.91 -2.15
C PHE A 868 -51.40 23.53 -1.27
N THR A 869 -51.18 22.68 -0.27
CA THR A 869 -52.20 22.34 0.74
C THR A 869 -51.96 23.16 1.99
N ASN A 870 -52.88 24.06 2.36
CA ASN A 870 -52.71 24.94 3.52
C ASN A 870 -53.73 24.65 4.63
N ASN A 871 -53.31 23.96 5.68
CA ASN A 871 -54.08 23.75 6.92
C ASN A 871 -53.55 24.56 8.11
N GLY A 872 -52.45 25.30 7.92
CA GLY A 872 -51.81 26.13 8.95
C GLY A 872 -51.97 27.63 8.71
N ALA A 873 -51.02 28.44 9.18
CA ALA A 873 -51.01 29.89 8.98
C ALA A 873 -50.02 30.28 7.87
N VAL A 874 -50.38 31.26 7.05
CA VAL A 874 -49.51 31.91 6.06
C VAL A 874 -49.49 33.41 6.35
N ASN A 875 -48.36 33.91 6.84
CA ASN A 875 -48.19 35.29 7.29
C ASN A 875 -47.23 36.03 6.36
N LEU A 876 -47.73 37.08 5.71
CA LEU A 876 -46.95 37.95 4.83
C LEU A 876 -46.52 39.22 5.58
N SER A 877 -45.37 39.77 5.22
CA SER A 877 -44.94 41.12 5.61
C SER A 877 -45.27 42.13 4.50
N ALA A 878 -45.29 43.43 4.82
CA ALA A 878 -45.53 44.48 3.85
C ALA A 878 -44.57 44.38 2.64
N GLY A 879 -45.08 44.58 1.43
CA GLY A 879 -44.32 44.49 0.18
C GLY A 879 -43.96 43.08 -0.30
N THR A 880 -44.45 42.02 0.37
CA THR A 880 -44.17 40.63 -0.02
C THR A 880 -45.29 40.00 -0.83
N THR A 881 -44.97 38.93 -1.56
CA THR A 881 -45.96 38.20 -2.38
C THR A 881 -45.95 36.71 -2.09
N ASN A 882 -47.13 36.10 -1.93
CA ASN A 882 -47.31 34.67 -2.09
C ASN A 882 -48.07 34.40 -3.38
N ARG A 883 -47.47 33.62 -4.29
CA ARG A 883 -48.01 33.34 -5.61
C ARG A 883 -48.27 31.84 -5.78
N LEU A 884 -49.50 31.47 -6.09
CA LEU A 884 -49.98 30.09 -6.18
C LEU A 884 -50.35 29.78 -7.64
N ALA A 885 -49.66 28.86 -8.30
CA ALA A 885 -49.78 28.66 -9.75
C ALA A 885 -50.38 27.32 -10.21
N SER A 886 -50.44 26.29 -9.36
CA SER A 886 -50.98 24.96 -9.73
C SER A 886 -52.21 24.52 -8.92
N GLY A 887 -52.74 25.39 -8.05
CA GLY A 887 -53.92 25.09 -7.23
C GLY A 887 -53.59 24.42 -5.88
N GLY A 888 -54.60 23.78 -5.29
CA GLY A 888 -54.51 23.14 -3.98
C GLY A 888 -55.79 23.30 -3.17
N ALA A 889 -55.71 23.08 -1.85
CA ALA A 889 -56.85 23.27 -0.96
C ALA A 889 -56.40 23.58 0.46
N GLY A 890 -57.28 24.19 1.25
CA GLY A 890 -56.90 24.51 2.62
C GLY A 890 -57.99 25.09 3.49
N ARG A 891 -57.87 24.83 4.80
CA ARG A 891 -58.61 25.51 5.87
C ARG A 891 -57.78 26.55 6.61
N GLY A 892 -56.51 26.72 6.22
CA GLY A 892 -55.56 27.61 6.86
C GLY A 892 -55.86 29.09 6.63
N ALA A 893 -55.30 29.94 7.49
CA ALA A 893 -55.42 31.39 7.37
C ALA A 893 -54.30 31.96 6.49
N PHE A 894 -54.66 32.91 5.62
CA PHE A 894 -53.72 33.80 4.96
C PHE A 894 -53.84 35.19 5.61
N THR A 895 -52.73 35.74 6.08
CA THR A 895 -52.67 37.09 6.66
C THR A 895 -51.81 37.96 5.75
N THR A 896 -52.44 38.88 5.04
CA THR A 896 -51.83 39.75 4.04
C THR A 896 -51.97 41.20 4.50
N PRO A 897 -50.92 41.83 5.07
CA PRO A 897 -50.96 43.24 5.50
C PRO A 897 -50.95 44.20 4.31
N THR A 898 -51.11 45.50 4.57
CA THR A 898 -51.03 46.55 3.56
C THR A 898 -49.75 46.40 2.70
N THR A 899 -49.88 46.64 1.39
CA THR A 899 -48.84 46.47 0.35
C THR A 899 -48.34 45.04 0.10
N ALA A 900 -48.76 44.04 0.87
CA ALA A 900 -48.52 42.63 0.56
C ALA A 900 -49.59 42.08 -0.39
N MET A 901 -49.27 40.98 -1.09
CA MET A 901 -50.16 40.36 -2.07
C MET A 901 -50.23 38.84 -1.94
N LEU A 902 -51.43 38.28 -1.96
CA LEU A 902 -51.69 36.87 -2.27
C LEU A 902 -52.26 36.79 -3.68
N GLU A 903 -51.61 36.04 -4.57
CA GLU A 903 -52.00 35.93 -5.97
C GLU A 903 -52.19 34.48 -6.41
N TRP A 904 -53.34 34.17 -7.00
CA TRP A 904 -53.59 32.91 -7.68
C TRP A 904 -53.39 33.09 -9.18
N THR A 905 -52.28 32.57 -9.71
CA THR A 905 -51.89 32.72 -11.12
C THR A 905 -52.31 31.56 -12.03
N GLY A 906 -52.81 30.46 -11.46
CA GLY A 906 -53.21 29.26 -12.20
C GLY A 906 -53.70 28.13 -11.28
N GLY A 907 -54.26 27.08 -11.89
CA GLY A 907 -54.83 25.94 -11.18
C GLY A 907 -56.10 26.26 -10.39
N ALA A 908 -56.66 25.25 -9.71
CA ALA A 908 -57.84 25.37 -8.86
C ALA A 908 -57.48 25.29 -7.38
N PHE A 909 -57.73 26.35 -6.62
CA PHE A 909 -57.50 26.42 -5.18
C PHE A 909 -58.83 26.45 -4.42
N THR A 910 -59.06 25.46 -3.56
CA THR A 910 -60.32 25.37 -2.79
C THR A 910 -60.12 25.88 -1.35
N LEU A 911 -60.86 26.92 -0.99
CA LEU A 911 -60.98 27.42 0.38
C LEU A 911 -62.16 26.72 1.05
N ILE A 912 -61.88 25.82 1.99
CA ILE A 912 -62.88 25.01 2.70
C ILE A 912 -63.21 25.60 4.09
N ALA A 913 -64.17 24.99 4.80
CA ALA A 913 -64.60 25.45 6.11
C ALA A 913 -63.43 25.69 7.09
N GLY A 914 -63.33 26.91 7.61
CA GLY A 914 -62.24 27.36 8.50
C GLY A 914 -61.20 28.25 7.82
N ALA A 915 -61.13 28.29 6.48
CA ALA A 915 -60.21 29.17 5.76
C ALA A 915 -60.49 30.66 6.06
N GLN A 916 -59.42 31.46 6.10
CA GLN A 916 -59.48 32.90 6.38
C GLN A 916 -58.57 33.69 5.43
N LEU A 917 -59.03 34.89 5.03
CA LEU A 917 -58.26 35.87 4.27
C LEU A 917 -58.21 37.18 5.08
N ASN A 918 -57.17 37.34 5.88
CA ASN A 918 -57.05 38.39 6.90
C ASN A 918 -56.15 39.55 6.44
N GLY A 919 -56.42 40.76 6.94
CA GLY A 919 -55.56 41.93 6.70
C GLY A 919 -55.90 42.77 5.46
N ALA A 920 -55.30 43.95 5.40
CA ALA A 920 -55.62 45.02 4.43
C ALA A 920 -54.78 44.97 3.14
N GLY A 921 -54.08 43.88 2.87
CA GLY A 921 -53.34 43.69 1.63
C GLY A 921 -54.23 43.31 0.45
N LEU A 922 -53.60 42.95 -0.67
CA LEU A 922 -54.29 42.62 -1.92
C LEU A 922 -54.44 41.11 -2.11
N TYR A 923 -55.67 40.67 -2.38
CA TYR A 923 -55.98 39.31 -2.81
C TYR A 923 -56.33 39.35 -4.28
N ARG A 924 -55.49 38.75 -5.14
CA ARG A 924 -55.65 38.82 -6.60
C ARG A 924 -55.89 37.45 -7.22
N ILE A 925 -56.95 37.34 -8.01
CA ILE A 925 -57.25 36.15 -8.81
C ILE A 925 -56.92 36.46 -10.28
N ASN A 926 -55.82 35.90 -10.77
CA ASN A 926 -55.22 36.20 -12.07
C ASN A 926 -55.03 34.91 -12.87
N ASN A 927 -55.98 34.52 -13.72
CA ASN A 927 -56.01 33.22 -14.45
C ASN A 927 -56.21 31.96 -13.58
N GLY A 928 -56.01 32.02 -12.26
CA GLY A 928 -56.35 30.93 -11.34
C GLY A 928 -57.85 30.81 -11.06
N THR A 929 -58.27 29.68 -10.50
CA THR A 929 -59.62 29.47 -9.95
C THR A 929 -59.55 29.38 -8.44
N VAL A 930 -60.35 30.17 -7.72
CA VAL A 930 -60.51 30.13 -6.28
C VAL A 930 -61.93 29.73 -5.94
N THR A 931 -62.12 28.53 -5.41
CA THR A 931 -63.42 28.02 -4.98
C THR A 931 -63.61 28.32 -3.50
N ALA A 932 -64.45 29.29 -3.17
CA ALA A 932 -64.81 29.69 -1.81
C ALA A 932 -66.05 28.94 -1.34
N ASN A 933 -65.87 27.86 -0.57
CA ASN A 933 -66.96 27.06 0.01
C ASN A 933 -67.25 27.40 1.48
N THR A 934 -66.72 28.52 1.97
CA THR A 934 -66.92 29.05 3.32
C THR A 934 -67.22 30.54 3.26
N THR A 935 -67.68 31.13 4.35
CA THR A 935 -67.81 32.58 4.47
C THR A 935 -66.42 33.21 4.62
N LEU A 936 -66.10 34.17 3.76
CA LEU A 936 -64.79 34.81 3.66
C LEU A 936 -64.92 36.33 3.69
N PRO A 937 -64.55 37.00 4.80
CA PRO A 937 -64.27 38.44 4.75
C PRO A 937 -62.97 38.67 3.97
N VAL A 938 -62.94 39.67 3.09
CA VAL A 938 -61.77 40.05 2.30
C VAL A 938 -61.66 41.57 2.26
N ALA A 939 -60.51 42.15 2.62
CA ALA A 939 -60.36 43.60 2.60
C ALA A 939 -60.30 44.15 1.17
N ASN A 940 -59.30 43.72 0.40
CA ASN A 940 -59.12 44.13 -0.98
C ASN A 940 -59.07 42.93 -1.92
N LEU A 941 -60.02 42.84 -2.85
CA LEU A 941 -60.10 41.76 -3.83
C LEU A 941 -59.92 42.32 -5.24
N ASP A 942 -58.99 41.75 -6.02
CA ASP A 942 -58.79 42.05 -7.43
C ASP A 942 -59.13 40.82 -8.26
N LEU A 943 -60.29 40.83 -8.90
CA LEU A 943 -60.69 39.82 -9.86
C LEU A 943 -60.29 40.30 -11.26
N PHE A 944 -59.15 39.79 -11.72
CA PHE A 944 -58.50 40.23 -12.95
C PHE A 944 -58.91 39.37 -14.15
N ASN A 945 -58.32 38.19 -14.32
CA ASN A 945 -58.64 37.24 -15.41
C ASN A 945 -58.94 35.83 -14.91
N GLY A 946 -59.04 35.64 -13.60
CA GLY A 946 -59.32 34.33 -13.01
C GLY A 946 -60.80 34.09 -12.70
N THR A 947 -61.06 33.06 -11.90
CA THR A 947 -62.40 32.63 -11.51
C THR A 947 -62.53 32.63 -9.99
N LEU A 948 -63.54 33.33 -9.46
CA LEU A 948 -64.03 33.16 -8.10
C LEU A 948 -65.27 32.27 -8.15
N ASP A 949 -65.25 31.09 -7.54
CA ASP A 949 -66.34 30.11 -7.57
C ASP A 949 -66.74 29.69 -6.14
N GLY A 950 -67.68 28.75 -6.01
CA GLY A 950 -68.06 28.10 -4.75
C GLY A 950 -69.39 28.58 -4.16
N SER A 951 -69.82 27.86 -3.13
CA SER A 951 -71.12 28.07 -2.46
C SER A 951 -71.08 29.11 -1.33
N GLY A 952 -69.89 29.58 -0.95
CA GLY A 952 -69.66 30.47 0.18
C GLY A 952 -70.02 31.93 -0.07
N THR A 953 -70.10 32.69 1.02
CA THR A 953 -70.32 34.15 0.99
C THR A 953 -68.98 34.88 1.07
N VAL A 954 -68.66 35.73 0.11
CA VAL A 954 -67.46 36.58 0.09
C VAL A 954 -67.87 38.02 0.39
N THR A 955 -67.44 38.58 1.51
CA THR A 955 -67.81 39.94 1.94
C THR A 955 -66.60 40.85 1.84
N ILE A 956 -66.71 41.92 1.04
CA ILE A 956 -65.62 42.87 0.84
C ILE A 956 -65.67 43.94 1.93
N SER A 957 -64.57 44.21 2.63
CA SER A 957 -64.56 45.20 3.72
C SER A 957 -63.91 46.55 3.38
N ASN A 958 -63.17 46.65 2.28
CA ASN A 958 -62.57 47.93 1.85
C ASN A 958 -62.83 48.25 0.36
N ALA A 959 -62.27 47.47 -0.56
CA ALA A 959 -62.44 47.70 -1.99
C ALA A 959 -62.39 46.41 -2.81
N MET A 960 -63.11 46.37 -3.92
CA MET A 960 -62.99 45.31 -4.91
C MET A 960 -62.74 45.91 -6.29
N ASN A 961 -61.79 45.34 -7.04
CA ASN A 961 -61.61 45.64 -8.45
C ASN A 961 -62.11 44.44 -9.26
N TRP A 962 -62.87 44.73 -10.31
CA TRP A 962 -63.34 43.72 -11.24
C TRP A 962 -63.05 44.20 -12.67
N THR A 963 -61.99 43.65 -13.23
CA THR A 963 -61.46 44.06 -14.54
C THR A 963 -61.61 42.96 -15.59
N GLY A 964 -62.12 41.79 -15.22
CA GLY A 964 -62.38 40.65 -16.11
C GLY A 964 -62.67 39.37 -15.32
N GLY A 965 -62.56 38.22 -15.98
CA GLY A 965 -62.72 36.92 -15.32
C GLY A 965 -64.16 36.56 -14.94
N ILE A 966 -64.31 35.55 -14.08
CA ILE A 966 -65.58 34.91 -13.74
C ILE A 966 -65.88 35.04 -12.24
N MET A 967 -67.02 35.61 -11.87
CA MET A 967 -67.68 35.41 -10.59
C MET A 967 -68.75 34.33 -10.73
N GLY A 968 -68.41 33.12 -10.31
CA GLY A 968 -69.19 31.90 -10.44
C GLY A 968 -69.74 31.33 -9.12
N GLY A 969 -70.46 30.21 -9.24
CA GLY A 969 -70.89 29.38 -8.12
C GLY A 969 -72.20 29.83 -7.47
N SER A 970 -72.81 28.98 -6.64
CA SER A 970 -74.11 29.26 -6.01
C SER A 970 -74.03 30.23 -4.82
N GLY A 971 -72.84 30.74 -4.50
CA GLY A 971 -72.59 31.63 -3.37
C GLY A 971 -73.01 33.08 -3.57
N ARG A 972 -72.54 33.95 -2.66
CA ARG A 972 -72.81 35.40 -2.65
C ARG A 972 -71.52 36.20 -2.63
N THR A 973 -71.41 37.30 -3.37
CA THR A 973 -70.43 38.36 -3.09
C THR A 973 -71.14 39.62 -2.63
N ILE A 974 -70.76 40.11 -1.45
CA ILE A 974 -71.39 41.24 -0.79
C ILE A 974 -70.43 42.43 -0.80
N ILE A 975 -70.91 43.56 -1.29
CA ILE A 975 -70.28 44.88 -1.20
C ILE A 975 -71.08 45.68 -0.14
N PRO A 976 -70.62 45.77 1.11
CA PRO A 976 -71.32 46.50 2.18
C PRO A 976 -71.41 48.01 1.95
N ALA A 977 -72.23 48.69 2.75
CA ALA A 977 -72.30 50.15 2.74
C ALA A 977 -70.93 50.78 3.02
N GLY A 978 -70.58 51.83 2.27
CA GLY A 978 -69.27 52.51 2.34
C GLY A 978 -68.13 51.85 1.56
N VAL A 979 -68.32 50.63 1.05
CA VAL A 979 -67.32 49.88 0.25
C VAL A 979 -67.54 50.12 -1.24
N THR A 980 -66.46 50.13 -2.03
CA THR A 980 -66.52 50.35 -3.49
C THR A 980 -66.10 49.10 -4.29
N LEU A 981 -66.91 48.75 -5.30
CA LEU A 981 -66.58 47.83 -6.38
C LEU A 981 -66.25 48.62 -7.65
N ASN A 982 -64.99 48.65 -8.05
CA ASN A 982 -64.53 49.27 -9.30
C ASN A 982 -64.64 48.26 -10.45
N ALA A 983 -65.69 48.37 -11.25
CA ALA A 983 -65.91 47.55 -12.44
C ALA A 983 -65.30 48.24 -13.68
N ALA A 984 -63.97 48.24 -13.76
CA ALA A 984 -63.21 48.79 -14.89
C ALA A 984 -62.98 47.72 -15.99
N ILE A 985 -64.08 47.19 -16.54
CA ILE A 985 -64.06 46.05 -17.46
C ILE A 985 -63.67 46.52 -18.88
N PRO A 986 -62.56 46.01 -19.47
CA PRO A 986 -62.10 46.42 -20.79
C PRO A 986 -62.82 45.68 -21.94
N SER A 987 -63.30 44.46 -21.71
CA SER A 987 -63.97 43.64 -22.73
C SER A 987 -65.20 42.90 -22.18
N VAL A 988 -65.01 41.79 -21.46
CA VAL A 988 -66.09 40.98 -20.88
C VAL A 988 -65.70 40.55 -19.47
N ALA A 989 -66.66 40.63 -18.55
CA ALA A 989 -66.58 39.95 -17.26
C ALA A 989 -67.84 39.09 -17.05
N PHE A 990 -67.71 37.96 -16.37
CA PHE A 990 -68.79 36.97 -16.26
C PHE A 990 -69.32 36.90 -14.83
N LEU A 991 -70.64 36.93 -14.68
CA LEU A 991 -71.35 36.60 -13.45
C LEU A 991 -72.24 35.38 -13.73
N THR A 992 -71.91 34.22 -13.16
CA THR A 992 -72.51 32.93 -13.50
C THR A 992 -73.02 32.22 -12.25
N SER A 993 -74.33 31.94 -12.16
CA SER A 993 -74.99 31.29 -11.01
C SER A 993 -74.88 32.01 -9.63
N ARG A 994 -74.08 33.07 -9.53
CA ARG A 994 -73.75 33.76 -8.28
C ARG A 994 -74.65 34.96 -8.03
N THR A 995 -74.87 35.28 -6.75
CA THR A 995 -75.52 36.52 -6.34
C THR A 995 -74.48 37.60 -6.00
N LEU A 996 -74.51 38.74 -6.70
CA LEU A 996 -73.77 39.96 -6.35
C LEU A 996 -74.70 40.90 -5.58
N GLU A 997 -74.41 41.15 -4.30
CA GLU A 997 -75.20 42.02 -3.44
C GLU A 997 -74.47 43.34 -3.16
N ASN A 998 -74.99 44.42 -3.72
CA ASN A 998 -74.43 45.76 -3.52
C ASN A 998 -75.23 46.57 -2.49
N GLY A 999 -74.65 46.78 -1.31
CA GLY A 999 -75.07 47.82 -0.36
C GLY A 999 -74.17 49.06 -0.34
N GLY A 1000 -73.04 49.03 -1.05
CA GLY A 1000 -72.08 50.13 -1.20
C GLY A 1000 -72.15 50.78 -2.58
N THR A 1001 -71.01 51.07 -3.20
CA THR A 1001 -70.95 51.68 -4.54
C THR A 1001 -70.34 50.73 -5.56
N VAL A 1002 -71.06 50.40 -6.63
CA VAL A 1002 -70.48 49.84 -7.86
C VAL A 1002 -70.19 50.98 -8.81
N LEU A 1003 -68.92 51.18 -9.17
CA LEU A 1003 -68.47 52.13 -10.18
C LEU A 1003 -68.14 51.38 -11.48
N TRP A 1004 -69.06 51.41 -12.45
CA TRP A 1004 -68.84 50.79 -13.76
C TRP A 1004 -68.31 51.83 -14.75
N THR A 1005 -66.97 51.87 -14.85
CA THR A 1005 -66.23 52.87 -15.62
C THR A 1005 -65.75 52.34 -16.98
N GLY A 1006 -65.53 51.03 -17.09
CA GLY A 1006 -65.16 50.38 -18.35
C GLY A 1006 -66.29 50.33 -19.37
N ALA A 1007 -65.97 50.30 -20.66
CA ALA A 1007 -66.95 50.14 -21.75
C ALA A 1007 -67.31 48.67 -22.02
N GLY A 1008 -66.61 47.72 -21.40
CA GLY A 1008 -66.87 46.29 -21.55
C GLY A 1008 -68.18 45.84 -20.90
N VAL A 1009 -68.58 44.61 -21.20
CA VAL A 1009 -69.87 44.04 -20.79
C VAL A 1009 -69.78 43.16 -19.56
N ILE A 1010 -70.87 43.09 -18.79
CA ILE A 1010 -71.07 42.08 -17.75
C ILE A 1010 -71.99 41.00 -18.30
N GLN A 1011 -71.46 39.83 -18.60
CA GLN A 1011 -72.28 38.68 -19.01
C GLN A 1011 -72.89 38.02 -17.77
N ILE A 1012 -74.21 38.09 -17.64
CA ILE A 1012 -74.99 37.47 -16.57
C ILE A 1012 -75.65 36.18 -17.09
N SER A 1013 -75.40 35.06 -16.42
CA SER A 1013 -75.85 33.75 -16.90
C SER A 1013 -76.12 32.75 -15.79
N SER A 1014 -76.73 31.62 -16.15
CA SER A 1014 -77.00 30.46 -15.29
C SER A 1014 -77.77 30.79 -14.01
N GLY A 1015 -78.66 31.78 -14.05
CA GLY A 1015 -79.47 32.18 -12.90
C GLY A 1015 -78.75 33.12 -11.92
N ALA A 1016 -77.68 33.78 -12.36
CA ALA A 1016 -77.02 34.82 -11.60
C ALA A 1016 -77.96 35.99 -11.24
N VAL A 1017 -77.72 36.60 -10.09
CA VAL A 1017 -78.56 37.66 -9.53
C VAL A 1017 -77.70 38.85 -9.15
N ILE A 1018 -78.10 40.06 -9.55
CA ILE A 1018 -77.55 41.29 -8.99
C ILE A 1018 -78.61 41.91 -8.09
N THR A 1019 -78.29 42.13 -6.82
CA THR A 1019 -79.19 42.77 -5.85
C THR A 1019 -78.54 44.07 -5.37
N ASN A 1020 -79.04 45.20 -5.85
CA ASN A 1020 -78.66 46.52 -5.35
C ASN A 1020 -79.56 46.87 -4.14
N ARG A 1021 -79.03 46.74 -2.93
CA ARG A 1021 -79.72 46.96 -1.64
C ARG A 1021 -80.06 48.43 -1.40
N PRO A 1022 -80.93 48.78 -0.43
CA PRO A 1022 -81.41 50.16 -0.23
C PRO A 1022 -80.34 51.26 -0.11
N THR A 1023 -79.19 50.97 0.49
CA THR A 1023 -78.06 51.91 0.61
C THR A 1023 -77.12 51.89 -0.60
N GLY A 1024 -77.33 50.94 -1.52
CA GLY A 1024 -76.44 50.67 -2.63
C GLY A 1024 -76.61 51.64 -3.79
N LEU A 1025 -75.49 52.10 -4.33
CA LEU A 1025 -75.40 52.83 -5.59
C LEU A 1025 -74.77 51.92 -6.65
N PHE A 1026 -75.50 51.61 -7.72
CA PHE A 1026 -74.94 50.98 -8.91
C PHE A 1026 -74.80 52.05 -10.00
N HIS A 1027 -73.58 52.54 -10.23
CA HIS A 1027 -73.31 53.69 -11.09
C HIS A 1027 -72.68 53.25 -12.42
N ALA A 1028 -73.49 53.23 -13.47
CA ALA A 1028 -73.04 53.08 -14.85
C ALA A 1028 -72.53 54.43 -15.38
N GLN A 1029 -71.23 54.56 -15.59
CA GLN A 1029 -70.62 55.79 -16.08
C GLN A 1029 -70.38 55.73 -17.60
N ASN A 1030 -70.05 54.55 -18.14
CA ASN A 1030 -69.84 54.36 -19.57
C ASN A 1030 -71.07 53.80 -20.30
N ALA A 1031 -71.03 53.76 -21.64
CA ALA A 1031 -72.01 53.12 -22.49
C ALA A 1031 -71.78 51.59 -22.49
N ALA A 1032 -71.90 50.99 -21.32
CA ALA A 1032 -71.61 49.58 -21.09
C ALA A 1032 -72.91 48.77 -21.01
N SER A 1033 -72.88 47.49 -21.36
CA SER A 1033 -74.09 46.65 -21.42
C SER A 1033 -73.94 45.36 -20.62
N PHE A 1034 -75.06 44.85 -20.10
CA PHE A 1034 -75.15 43.47 -19.69
C PHE A 1034 -75.30 42.58 -20.94
N LEU A 1035 -74.80 41.35 -20.87
CA LEU A 1035 -74.99 40.33 -21.90
C LEU A 1035 -75.69 39.12 -21.27
N PHE A 1036 -76.68 38.55 -21.96
CA PHE A 1036 -77.41 37.38 -21.47
C PHE A 1036 -76.72 36.10 -21.92
N GLY A 1037 -76.36 35.23 -20.98
CA GLY A 1037 -75.74 33.93 -21.27
C GLY A 1037 -76.59 32.71 -20.88
N GLY A 1038 -77.90 32.85 -20.63
CA GLY A 1038 -78.80 31.76 -20.26
C GLY A 1038 -79.25 31.76 -18.77
N GLY A 1039 -80.28 30.97 -18.43
CA GLY A 1039 -80.82 30.84 -17.08
C GLY A 1039 -81.75 31.98 -16.63
N ALA A 1040 -82.37 31.85 -15.44
CA ALA A 1040 -83.31 32.84 -14.88
C ALA A 1040 -82.58 33.99 -14.16
N SER A 1041 -81.82 34.77 -14.92
CA SER A 1041 -80.99 35.88 -14.40
C SER A 1041 -81.81 37.16 -14.17
N ARG A 1042 -81.48 37.94 -13.13
CA ARG A 1042 -82.20 39.19 -12.82
C ARG A 1042 -81.36 40.26 -12.14
N PHE A 1043 -81.83 41.50 -12.23
CA PHE A 1043 -81.34 42.67 -11.51
C PHE A 1043 -82.43 43.22 -10.60
N ASP A 1044 -82.24 43.12 -9.28
CA ASP A 1044 -83.14 43.61 -8.24
C ASP A 1044 -82.59 44.93 -7.67
N ASN A 1045 -83.23 46.06 -7.98
CA ASN A 1045 -82.80 47.40 -7.57
C ASN A 1045 -83.64 47.96 -6.43
N ALA A 1046 -83.23 47.80 -5.18
CA ALA A 1046 -83.81 48.49 -4.02
C ALA A 1046 -83.09 49.79 -3.63
N GLY A 1047 -81.83 49.97 -4.07
CA GLY A 1047 -81.05 51.19 -3.89
C GLY A 1047 -81.20 52.17 -5.06
N THR A 1048 -80.11 52.82 -5.44
CA THR A 1048 -80.03 53.68 -6.62
C THR A 1048 -79.25 53.01 -7.75
N PHE A 1049 -79.88 52.79 -8.91
CA PHE A 1049 -79.16 52.57 -10.17
C PHE A 1049 -79.00 53.93 -10.84
N ARG A 1050 -77.77 54.37 -11.14
CA ARG A 1050 -77.50 55.67 -11.75
C ARG A 1050 -76.79 55.53 -13.09
N LYS A 1051 -77.23 56.34 -14.07
CA LYS A 1051 -76.51 56.59 -15.33
C LYS A 1051 -76.30 58.10 -15.48
N SER A 1052 -75.05 58.58 -15.52
CA SER A 1052 -74.81 60.04 -15.42
C SER A 1052 -73.55 60.62 -16.05
N VAL A 1053 -72.84 59.91 -16.94
CA VAL A 1053 -71.56 60.41 -17.51
C VAL A 1053 -71.54 60.35 -19.04
N SER A 1054 -71.56 59.17 -19.66
CA SER A 1054 -71.62 59.02 -21.13
C SER A 1054 -73.04 59.21 -21.71
N VAL A 1055 -73.16 59.64 -22.96
CA VAL A 1055 -74.45 59.80 -23.68
C VAL A 1055 -74.97 58.50 -24.34
N GLY A 1056 -74.19 57.42 -24.33
CA GLY A 1056 -74.58 56.12 -24.89
C GLY A 1056 -75.54 55.30 -24.01
N SER A 1057 -75.98 54.16 -24.53
CA SER A 1057 -76.92 53.25 -23.85
C SER A 1057 -76.22 52.33 -22.86
N THR A 1058 -76.85 52.15 -21.69
CA THR A 1058 -76.60 51.02 -20.81
C THR A 1058 -77.72 50.01 -20.98
N THR A 1059 -77.41 48.83 -21.54
CA THR A 1059 -78.43 47.86 -21.93
C THR A 1059 -78.53 46.71 -20.93
N VAL A 1060 -79.75 46.36 -20.52
CA VAL A 1060 -80.11 45.10 -19.87
C VAL A 1060 -80.85 44.25 -20.92
N PRO A 1061 -80.25 43.13 -21.38
CA PRO A 1061 -80.71 42.41 -22.57
C PRO A 1061 -82.01 41.61 -22.36
N SER A 1062 -82.61 41.13 -23.44
CA SER A 1062 -83.72 40.17 -23.39
C SER A 1062 -83.23 38.87 -22.72
N GLY A 1063 -83.89 38.46 -21.64
CA GLY A 1063 -83.48 37.32 -20.79
C GLY A 1063 -83.02 37.70 -19.39
N VAL A 1064 -82.83 39.00 -19.10
CA VAL A 1064 -82.54 39.51 -17.75
C VAL A 1064 -83.65 40.44 -17.30
N THR A 1065 -84.37 40.08 -16.24
CA THR A 1065 -85.44 40.93 -15.71
C THR A 1065 -84.85 42.06 -14.86
N PHE A 1066 -85.40 43.28 -14.98
CA PHE A 1066 -85.01 44.42 -14.14
C PHE A 1066 -86.18 44.81 -13.22
N ALA A 1067 -86.07 44.47 -11.94
CA ALA A 1067 -87.06 44.82 -10.93
C ALA A 1067 -86.59 46.04 -10.13
N ASN A 1068 -87.37 47.11 -10.14
CA ASN A 1068 -87.08 48.34 -9.44
C ASN A 1068 -87.96 48.53 -8.19
N TYR A 1069 -87.32 48.48 -7.04
CA TYR A 1069 -87.89 48.76 -5.71
C TYR A 1069 -87.42 50.09 -5.11
N GLY A 1070 -86.33 50.67 -5.63
CA GLY A 1070 -85.75 51.95 -5.21
C GLY A 1070 -85.67 52.94 -6.37
N THR A 1071 -84.55 53.63 -6.53
CA THR A 1071 -84.38 54.70 -7.52
C THR A 1071 -83.63 54.23 -8.76
N VAL A 1072 -84.13 54.58 -9.94
CA VAL A 1072 -83.41 54.56 -11.21
C VAL A 1072 -83.17 56.02 -11.61
N ASP A 1073 -81.94 56.50 -11.49
CA ASP A 1073 -81.52 57.89 -11.71
C ASP A 1073 -80.76 58.03 -13.04
N ILE A 1074 -81.46 58.46 -14.08
CA ILE A 1074 -80.92 58.63 -15.43
C ILE A 1074 -80.68 60.13 -15.65
N ARG A 1075 -79.45 60.56 -15.44
CA ARG A 1075 -79.05 61.97 -15.62
C ARG A 1075 -78.58 62.29 -17.04
N SER A 1076 -78.06 61.30 -17.76
CA SER A 1076 -77.67 61.39 -19.17
C SER A 1076 -77.67 60.00 -19.80
N GLY A 1077 -77.80 59.88 -21.13
CA GLY A 1077 -77.84 58.59 -21.81
C GLY A 1077 -79.17 57.84 -21.70
N ILE A 1078 -79.14 56.58 -22.15
CA ILE A 1078 -80.31 55.68 -22.17
C ILE A 1078 -80.04 54.52 -21.22
N LEU A 1079 -81.04 54.14 -20.43
CA LEU A 1079 -81.10 52.81 -19.81
C LEU A 1079 -82.06 51.94 -20.64
N ALA A 1080 -81.53 50.96 -21.37
CA ALA A 1080 -82.31 50.08 -22.22
C ALA A 1080 -82.62 48.73 -21.51
N ALA A 1081 -83.73 48.64 -20.79
CA ALA A 1081 -84.15 47.43 -20.06
C ALA A 1081 -84.98 46.46 -20.92
N ASN A 1082 -84.35 45.86 -21.94
CA ASN A 1082 -85.01 45.07 -22.97
C ASN A 1082 -85.64 43.75 -22.47
N GLY A 1083 -85.15 43.18 -21.36
CA GLY A 1083 -85.74 41.99 -20.72
C GLY A 1083 -87.00 42.25 -19.89
N GLY A 1084 -87.46 43.50 -19.83
CA GLY A 1084 -88.62 43.94 -19.07
C GLY A 1084 -88.23 44.69 -17.80
N TYR A 1085 -89.07 45.67 -17.45
CA TYR A 1085 -88.89 46.55 -16.29
C TYR A 1085 -90.14 46.53 -15.42
N ALA A 1086 -90.00 46.25 -14.13
CA ALA A 1086 -91.11 46.27 -13.18
C ALA A 1086 -90.80 47.22 -12.02
N SER A 1087 -91.60 48.27 -11.86
CA SER A 1087 -91.50 49.18 -10.72
C SER A 1087 -92.48 48.79 -9.61
N SER A 1088 -92.00 48.75 -8.37
CA SER A 1088 -92.83 48.64 -7.16
C SER A 1088 -93.46 50.00 -6.80
N PRO A 1089 -94.43 50.07 -5.85
CA PRO A 1089 -94.96 51.33 -5.33
C PRO A 1089 -93.91 52.30 -4.78
N ASN A 1090 -92.80 51.76 -4.26
CA ASN A 1090 -91.68 52.56 -3.73
C ASN A 1090 -90.60 52.86 -4.78
N GLY A 1091 -90.75 52.31 -5.99
CA GLY A 1091 -89.80 52.53 -7.08
C GLY A 1091 -89.90 53.96 -7.62
N LEU A 1092 -88.78 54.62 -7.85
CA LEU A 1092 -88.69 55.95 -8.44
C LEU A 1092 -87.91 55.89 -9.76
N LEU A 1093 -88.48 56.39 -10.84
CA LEU A 1093 -87.70 56.75 -12.03
C LEU A 1093 -87.37 58.25 -11.93
N ASN A 1094 -86.09 58.61 -11.92
CA ASN A 1094 -85.64 59.98 -11.98
C ASN A 1094 -84.98 60.26 -13.34
N CYS A 1095 -85.44 61.29 -14.04
CA CYS A 1095 -84.90 61.72 -15.32
C CYS A 1095 -84.42 63.17 -15.22
N ALA A 1096 -83.16 63.44 -15.54
CA ALA A 1096 -82.66 64.81 -15.61
C ALA A 1096 -82.80 65.37 -17.03
N LEU A 1097 -83.33 66.59 -17.16
CA LEU A 1097 -83.51 67.30 -18.43
C LEU A 1097 -82.44 68.38 -18.60
N GLY A 1098 -81.72 68.38 -19.72
CA GLY A 1098 -80.71 69.40 -20.09
C GLY A 1098 -80.79 69.89 -21.53
N GLY A 1099 -81.87 69.58 -22.24
CA GLY A 1099 -82.13 69.85 -23.65
C GLY A 1099 -83.21 68.92 -24.19
N THR A 1100 -83.51 68.97 -25.49
CA THR A 1100 -84.68 68.28 -26.09
C THR A 1100 -84.38 66.95 -26.80
N THR A 1101 -83.13 66.49 -26.81
CA THR A 1101 -82.74 65.20 -27.42
C THR A 1101 -82.62 64.09 -26.36
N ALA A 1102 -83.43 63.03 -26.48
CA ALA A 1102 -83.35 61.87 -25.59
C ALA A 1102 -81.97 61.20 -25.65
N GLY A 1103 -81.46 60.74 -24.51
CA GLY A 1103 -80.15 60.07 -24.42
C GLY A 1103 -78.95 61.02 -24.49
N THR A 1104 -79.00 62.05 -25.34
CA THR A 1104 -77.90 63.02 -25.46
C THR A 1104 -78.02 64.15 -24.45
N ASN A 1105 -79.18 64.81 -24.38
CA ASN A 1105 -79.40 65.99 -23.55
C ASN A 1105 -80.24 65.72 -22.29
N TYR A 1106 -80.97 64.60 -22.26
CA TYR A 1106 -81.71 64.17 -21.07
C TYR A 1106 -81.74 62.65 -20.94
N GLY A 1107 -81.91 62.16 -19.71
CA GLY A 1107 -81.96 60.73 -19.44
C GLY A 1107 -83.28 60.09 -19.87
N GLN A 1108 -83.21 58.91 -20.50
CA GLN A 1108 -84.38 58.16 -20.94
C GLN A 1108 -84.33 56.70 -20.48
N LEU A 1109 -85.48 56.17 -20.05
CA LEU A 1109 -85.70 54.73 -19.88
C LEU A 1109 -86.31 54.15 -21.16
N GLN A 1110 -85.68 53.14 -21.75
CA GLN A 1110 -86.16 52.43 -22.92
C GLN A 1110 -86.39 50.95 -22.57
N VAL A 1111 -87.54 50.40 -22.91
CA VAL A 1111 -87.92 49.02 -22.56
C VAL A 1111 -88.47 48.32 -23.80
N ALA A 1112 -87.68 47.51 -24.52
CA ALA A 1112 -88.21 46.81 -25.70
C ALA A 1112 -89.34 45.80 -25.35
N GLY A 1113 -89.32 45.22 -24.14
CA GLY A 1113 -90.30 44.24 -23.67
C GLY A 1113 -91.45 44.84 -22.84
N THR A 1114 -91.95 44.05 -21.88
CA THR A 1114 -93.04 44.46 -20.98
C THR A 1114 -92.55 45.39 -19.88
N LEU A 1115 -93.24 46.52 -19.71
CA LEU A 1115 -93.03 47.50 -18.66
C LEU A 1115 -94.23 47.52 -17.70
N THR A 1116 -93.99 47.34 -16.40
CA THR A 1116 -94.99 47.55 -15.34
C THR A 1116 -94.63 48.77 -14.49
N LEU A 1117 -95.52 49.76 -14.42
CA LEU A 1117 -95.36 50.97 -13.60
C LEU A 1117 -96.31 50.96 -12.41
N ASN A 1118 -95.77 51.01 -11.19
CA ASN A 1118 -96.53 51.26 -9.96
C ASN A 1118 -95.91 52.37 -9.08
N GLY A 1119 -94.72 52.84 -9.42
CA GLY A 1119 -93.93 53.78 -8.61
C GLY A 1119 -94.03 55.23 -9.06
N GLY A 1120 -93.14 56.11 -8.60
CA GLY A 1120 -93.10 57.53 -8.96
C GLY A 1120 -92.22 57.86 -10.17
N LEU A 1121 -92.52 58.98 -10.82
CA LEU A 1121 -91.62 59.67 -11.74
C LEU A 1121 -91.15 60.98 -11.08
N SER A 1122 -89.84 61.19 -11.03
CA SER A 1122 -89.20 62.44 -10.66
C SER A 1122 -88.48 63.03 -11.87
N VAL A 1123 -88.52 64.35 -11.99
CA VAL A 1123 -87.84 65.08 -13.05
C VAL A 1123 -87.02 66.18 -12.42
N ASP A 1124 -85.73 66.18 -12.75
CA ASP A 1124 -84.81 67.25 -12.39
C ASP A 1124 -84.47 68.07 -13.63
N LEU A 1125 -84.25 69.37 -13.46
CA LEU A 1125 -83.60 70.19 -14.49
C LEU A 1125 -82.10 70.21 -14.21
N LEU A 1126 -81.29 69.81 -15.20
CA LEU A 1126 -79.85 69.99 -15.14
C LEU A 1126 -79.52 71.48 -15.04
N PRO A 1127 -78.45 71.87 -14.31
CA PRO A 1127 -78.11 73.28 -14.10
C PRO A 1127 -78.03 74.07 -15.42
N GLY A 1128 -78.69 75.23 -15.47
CA GLY A 1128 -78.71 76.11 -16.65
C GLY A 1128 -79.71 75.72 -17.74
N PHE A 1129 -80.50 74.65 -17.54
CA PHE A 1129 -81.54 74.26 -18.50
C PHE A 1129 -82.91 74.76 -18.05
N SER A 1130 -83.55 75.54 -18.92
CA SER A 1130 -84.97 75.88 -18.83
C SER A 1130 -85.66 75.38 -20.10
N PRO A 1131 -86.66 74.49 -20.01
CA PRO A 1131 -87.43 74.08 -21.18
C PRO A 1131 -88.21 75.28 -21.73
N ALA A 1132 -88.49 75.31 -23.03
CA ALA A 1132 -89.43 76.25 -23.62
C ALA A 1132 -90.87 75.72 -23.51
N THR A 1133 -91.86 76.62 -23.53
CA THR A 1133 -93.26 76.21 -23.61
C THR A 1133 -93.49 75.37 -24.87
N ASN A 1134 -94.12 74.22 -24.69
CA ASN A 1134 -94.34 73.15 -25.68
C ASN A 1134 -93.14 72.23 -25.99
N ASP A 1135 -91.99 72.41 -25.35
CA ASP A 1135 -90.95 71.38 -25.40
C ASP A 1135 -91.51 70.05 -24.89
N THR A 1136 -91.13 68.96 -25.57
CA THR A 1136 -91.54 67.60 -25.22
C THR A 1136 -90.33 66.73 -24.91
N PHE A 1137 -90.46 65.90 -23.87
CA PHE A 1137 -89.42 65.00 -23.40
C PHE A 1137 -89.99 63.59 -23.29
N THR A 1138 -89.57 62.69 -24.17
CA THR A 1138 -89.95 61.27 -24.11
C THR A 1138 -89.06 60.59 -23.09
N VAL A 1139 -89.40 60.70 -21.82
CA VAL A 1139 -88.61 60.14 -20.71
C VAL A 1139 -88.70 58.62 -20.62
N LEU A 1140 -89.73 58.02 -21.24
CA LEU A 1140 -89.93 56.59 -21.27
C LEU A 1140 -90.46 56.10 -22.61
N THR A 1141 -89.90 54.98 -23.11
CA THR A 1141 -90.46 54.17 -24.20
C THR A 1141 -90.57 52.70 -23.80
N ALA A 1142 -91.60 52.01 -24.27
CA ALA A 1142 -91.89 50.61 -23.96
C ALA A 1142 -92.50 49.88 -25.17
N GLY A 1143 -92.23 48.57 -25.32
CA GLY A 1143 -92.94 47.71 -26.28
C GLY A 1143 -94.38 47.46 -25.85
N THR A 1144 -94.61 47.18 -24.56
CA THR A 1144 -95.96 47.12 -23.97
C THR A 1144 -95.90 47.65 -22.54
N ARG A 1145 -96.78 48.61 -22.19
CA ARG A 1145 -96.84 49.23 -20.86
C ARG A 1145 -98.14 48.89 -20.12
N SER A 1146 -98.02 48.45 -18.87
CA SER A 1146 -99.13 48.29 -17.92
C SER A 1146 -98.92 49.16 -16.67
N GLY A 1147 -100.00 49.79 -16.19
CA GLY A 1147 -99.97 50.72 -15.05
C GLY A 1147 -99.50 52.14 -15.42
N THR A 1148 -99.58 53.08 -14.48
CA THR A 1148 -99.12 54.48 -14.61
C THR A 1148 -98.19 54.82 -13.45
N PHE A 1149 -97.46 55.94 -13.54
CA PHE A 1149 -96.76 56.45 -12.36
C PHE A 1149 -97.78 56.84 -11.29
N ALA A 1150 -97.56 56.40 -10.06
CA ALA A 1150 -98.41 56.69 -8.90
C ALA A 1150 -98.20 58.12 -8.37
N SER A 1151 -97.03 58.69 -8.61
CA SER A 1151 -96.70 60.08 -8.29
C SER A 1151 -95.85 60.69 -9.40
N PHE A 1152 -95.99 62.00 -9.60
CA PHE A 1152 -95.18 62.76 -10.54
C PHE A 1152 -94.66 64.00 -9.83
N SER A 1153 -93.34 64.06 -9.63
CA SER A 1153 -92.64 65.17 -9.00
C SER A 1153 -91.74 65.85 -10.01
N TYR A 1154 -91.78 67.17 -10.03
CA TYR A 1154 -90.95 68.02 -10.87
C TYR A 1154 -90.78 69.37 -10.16
N PRO A 1155 -89.80 70.21 -10.54
CA PRO A 1155 -89.65 71.55 -9.98
C PRO A 1155 -90.79 72.46 -10.44
N SER A 1156 -91.96 72.33 -9.79
CA SER A 1156 -93.19 73.03 -10.12
C SER A 1156 -93.11 74.54 -9.90
N ASN A 1157 -92.07 75.01 -9.22
CA ASN A 1157 -91.70 76.41 -9.07
C ASN A 1157 -90.94 76.98 -10.28
N ARG A 1158 -90.56 76.14 -11.25
CA ARG A 1158 -89.72 76.51 -12.41
C ARG A 1158 -90.41 76.21 -13.73
N VAL A 1159 -91.10 75.08 -13.81
CA VAL A 1159 -91.80 74.65 -15.01
C VAL A 1159 -93.06 73.92 -14.57
N THR A 1160 -94.16 74.15 -15.28
CA THR A 1160 -95.32 73.28 -15.21
C THR A 1160 -95.14 72.21 -16.27
N LEU A 1161 -94.91 70.97 -15.84
CA LEU A 1161 -94.87 69.82 -16.72
C LEU A 1161 -96.22 69.09 -16.68
N SER A 1162 -96.76 68.79 -17.85
CA SER A 1162 -97.87 67.86 -18.00
C SER A 1162 -97.35 66.51 -18.46
N LEU A 1163 -97.95 65.44 -17.96
CA LEU A 1163 -97.57 64.07 -18.28
C LEU A 1163 -98.58 63.46 -19.25
N SER A 1164 -98.12 63.08 -20.43
CA SER A 1164 -98.91 62.38 -21.45
C SER A 1164 -98.51 60.91 -21.51
N ASN A 1165 -99.50 60.05 -21.32
CA ASN A 1165 -99.35 58.60 -21.28
C ASN A 1165 -99.86 57.96 -22.56
N SER A 1166 -99.05 57.14 -23.23
CA SER A 1166 -99.49 56.26 -24.32
C SER A 1166 -99.21 54.79 -23.96
N PRO A 1167 -99.80 53.79 -24.64
CA PRO A 1167 -99.51 52.38 -24.39
C PRO A 1167 -98.02 52.00 -24.54
N THR A 1168 -97.20 52.86 -25.17
CA THR A 1168 -95.78 52.58 -25.50
C THR A 1168 -94.82 53.70 -25.08
N SER A 1169 -95.29 54.80 -24.50
CA SER A 1169 -94.42 55.91 -24.08
C SER A 1169 -95.00 56.76 -22.94
N VAL A 1170 -94.11 57.45 -22.23
CA VAL A 1170 -94.46 58.56 -21.35
C VAL A 1170 -93.70 59.79 -21.83
N ILE A 1171 -94.48 60.82 -22.19
CA ILE A 1171 -93.98 62.08 -22.74
C ILE A 1171 -94.35 63.19 -21.77
N LEU A 1172 -93.35 63.96 -21.36
CA LEU A 1172 -93.55 65.19 -20.62
C LEU A 1172 -93.66 66.34 -21.59
N ARG A 1173 -94.61 67.25 -21.37
CA ARG A 1173 -94.72 68.50 -22.12
C ARG A 1173 -94.66 69.66 -21.15
N ALA A 1174 -93.72 70.58 -21.38
CA ALA A 1174 -93.70 71.86 -20.69
C ALA A 1174 -94.92 72.69 -21.14
N THR A 1175 -95.91 72.86 -20.27
CA THR A 1175 -97.14 73.62 -20.57
C THR A 1175 -97.00 75.08 -20.21
N ASP A 1176 -96.17 75.36 -19.21
CA ASP A 1176 -95.83 76.71 -18.82
C ASP A 1176 -94.41 76.74 -18.25
N VAL A 1177 -93.66 77.77 -18.59
CA VAL A 1177 -92.35 78.03 -18.00
C VAL A 1177 -92.58 79.19 -17.07
N LEU A 1178 -92.63 78.88 -15.77
CA LEU A 1178 -92.94 79.91 -14.80
C LEU A 1178 -91.78 80.92 -14.80
N PRO A 1179 -92.06 82.22 -14.97
CA PRO A 1179 -91.02 83.21 -14.84
C PRO A 1179 -90.45 83.08 -13.45
N ILE A 1180 -89.12 83.00 -13.35
CA ILE A 1180 -88.45 83.08 -12.06
C ILE A 1180 -88.92 84.40 -11.44
N PRO A 1181 -89.57 84.38 -10.26
CA PRO A 1181 -90.04 85.59 -9.62
C PRO A 1181 -88.90 86.59 -9.54
N GLN A 1182 -89.17 87.86 -9.88
CA GLN A 1182 -88.12 88.87 -9.80
C GLN A 1182 -87.53 88.85 -8.38
N PRO A 1183 -86.22 88.63 -8.24
CA PRO A 1183 -85.59 88.58 -6.95
C PRO A 1183 -85.77 89.93 -6.28
N VAL A 1184 -86.44 89.93 -5.14
CA VAL A 1184 -86.65 91.14 -4.34
C VAL A 1184 -85.46 91.25 -3.41
N LEU A 1185 -84.63 92.27 -3.65
CA LEU A 1185 -83.60 92.65 -2.69
C LEU A 1185 -84.26 93.06 -1.37
N LEU A 1186 -83.93 92.33 -0.31
CA LEU A 1186 -84.27 92.70 1.06
C LEU A 1186 -83.39 93.87 1.50
N THR A 1187 -83.75 94.50 2.62
CA THR A 1187 -83.01 95.64 3.18
C THR A 1187 -81.52 95.29 3.31
N PRO A 1188 -80.63 96.01 2.59
CA PRO A 1188 -79.19 95.78 2.67
C PRO A 1188 -78.68 95.95 4.09
N GLN A 1189 -77.80 95.05 4.53
CA GLN A 1189 -77.11 95.20 5.82
C GLN A 1189 -75.67 95.66 5.59
N LEU A 1190 -75.27 96.73 6.27
CA LEU A 1190 -73.88 97.16 6.30
C LEU A 1190 -73.13 96.32 7.33
N LEU A 1191 -72.11 95.60 6.87
CA LEU A 1191 -71.21 94.81 7.69
C LEU A 1191 -69.79 95.38 7.52
N GLY A 1192 -69.48 96.41 8.30
CA GLY A 1192 -68.24 97.17 8.16
C GLY A 1192 -68.20 97.94 6.83
N SER A 1193 -67.14 97.75 6.04
CA SER A 1193 -66.97 98.34 4.70
C SER A 1193 -67.69 97.56 3.58
N ASN A 1194 -68.53 96.57 3.93
CA ASN A 1194 -69.26 95.74 2.97
C ASN A 1194 -70.77 95.94 3.10
N ALA A 1195 -71.48 95.78 1.98
CA ALA A 1195 -72.91 95.59 1.95
C ALA A 1195 -73.22 94.10 1.76
N LEU A 1196 -74.02 93.51 2.66
CA LEU A 1196 -74.65 92.22 2.47
C LEU A 1196 -75.99 92.43 1.78
N LEU A 1197 -76.09 91.92 0.56
CA LEU A 1197 -77.29 91.97 -0.24
C LEU A 1197 -77.94 90.59 -0.17
N THR A 1198 -79.11 90.51 0.43
CA THR A 1198 -79.94 89.31 0.44
C THR A 1198 -81.16 89.54 -0.43
N TRP A 1199 -81.54 88.55 -1.22
CA TRP A 1199 -82.72 88.61 -2.06
C TRP A 1199 -83.57 87.34 -1.92
N THR A 1200 -84.85 87.47 -2.25
CA THR A 1200 -85.73 86.31 -2.42
C THR A 1200 -85.24 85.46 -3.58
N ALA A 1201 -85.12 84.15 -3.36
CA ALA A 1201 -84.57 83.21 -4.31
C ALA A 1201 -85.52 82.03 -4.54
N THR A 1202 -85.41 81.45 -5.72
CA THR A 1202 -86.10 80.22 -6.09
C THR A 1202 -85.08 79.10 -6.02
N SER A 1203 -85.44 78.01 -5.35
CA SER A 1203 -84.59 76.84 -5.21
C SER A 1203 -84.10 76.34 -6.58
N ASN A 1204 -82.81 76.01 -6.66
CA ASN A 1204 -82.10 75.52 -7.84
C ASN A 1204 -82.03 76.52 -9.02
N VAL A 1205 -82.08 77.84 -8.74
CA VAL A 1205 -81.78 78.92 -9.70
C VAL A 1205 -80.40 79.49 -9.42
N THR A 1206 -79.68 79.86 -10.48
CA THR A 1206 -78.41 80.57 -10.38
C THR A 1206 -78.65 82.07 -10.45
N TYR A 1207 -78.13 82.83 -9.47
CA TYR A 1207 -78.28 84.27 -9.38
C TYR A 1207 -76.94 84.99 -9.50
N ARG A 1208 -76.95 86.17 -10.11
CA ARG A 1208 -75.80 87.09 -10.16
C ARG A 1208 -76.18 88.46 -9.64
N LEU A 1209 -75.43 88.91 -8.66
CA LEU A 1209 -75.49 90.28 -8.16
C LEU A 1209 -74.64 91.19 -9.05
N GLU A 1210 -75.22 92.31 -9.49
CA GLU A 1210 -74.55 93.34 -10.28
C GLU A 1210 -74.68 94.70 -9.58
N ASN A 1211 -73.68 95.57 -9.74
CA ASN A 1211 -73.65 96.92 -9.17
C ASN A 1211 -73.35 98.00 -10.22
N ASN A 1212 -73.75 99.24 -9.91
CA ASN A 1212 -73.45 100.42 -10.72
C ASN A 1212 -73.46 101.71 -9.87
N GLY A 1213 -72.83 102.79 -10.35
CA GLY A 1213 -72.91 104.12 -9.72
C GLY A 1213 -74.16 104.92 -10.13
N ASP A 1214 -74.85 104.49 -11.19
CA ASP A 1214 -76.05 105.16 -11.74
C ASP A 1214 -77.14 104.12 -12.09
N LEU A 1215 -78.38 104.42 -11.69
CA LEU A 1215 -79.59 103.60 -11.94
C LEU A 1215 -79.96 103.52 -13.43
N GLY A 1216 -79.65 104.57 -14.21
CA GLY A 1216 -80.03 104.68 -15.63
C GLY A 1216 -79.10 103.97 -16.61
N SER A 1217 -77.95 103.46 -16.15
CA SER A 1217 -76.93 102.88 -17.02
C SER A 1217 -77.34 101.51 -17.59
N THR A 1218 -77.05 101.27 -18.87
CA THR A 1218 -77.29 99.97 -19.54
C THR A 1218 -76.21 98.92 -19.20
N ASN A 1219 -75.02 99.36 -18.79
CA ASN A 1219 -73.87 98.50 -18.52
C ASN A 1219 -73.62 98.39 -17.01
N TRP A 1220 -74.01 97.26 -16.40
CA TRP A 1220 -73.81 96.98 -14.97
C TRP A 1220 -72.67 95.99 -14.77
N THR A 1221 -71.92 96.14 -13.68
CA THR A 1221 -70.75 95.30 -13.40
C THR A 1221 -71.15 94.15 -12.48
N ALA A 1222 -70.81 92.92 -12.86
CA ALA A 1222 -71.05 91.75 -12.02
C ALA A 1222 -70.13 91.75 -10.78
N VAL A 1223 -70.71 91.54 -9.60
CA VAL A 1223 -69.94 91.16 -8.42
C VAL A 1223 -69.45 89.73 -8.64
N ALA A 1224 -68.18 89.41 -8.37
CA ALA A 1224 -67.59 88.10 -8.70
C ALA A 1224 -68.31 86.92 -8.03
N GLY A 1225 -68.58 85.84 -8.76
CA GLY A 1225 -69.14 84.56 -8.29
C GLY A 1225 -70.67 84.43 -8.35
N ASP A 1226 -71.22 83.51 -9.14
CA ASP A 1226 -72.67 83.29 -9.16
C ASP A 1226 -73.14 82.46 -7.95
N VAL A 1227 -74.38 82.66 -7.51
CA VAL A 1227 -74.96 82.01 -6.33
C VAL A 1227 -76.08 81.08 -6.78
N THR A 1228 -75.86 79.77 -6.67
CA THR A 1228 -76.92 78.76 -6.78
C THR A 1228 -77.35 78.36 -5.38
N THR A 1229 -78.63 78.52 -5.07
CA THR A 1229 -79.17 78.16 -3.75
C THR A 1229 -80.28 77.15 -3.91
N PHE A 1230 -80.44 76.28 -2.91
CA PHE A 1230 -81.60 75.41 -2.78
C PHE A 1230 -82.63 75.95 -1.77
N SER A 1231 -82.35 77.12 -1.19
CA SER A 1231 -83.21 77.84 -0.24
C SER A 1231 -84.10 78.87 -0.96
N ASN A 1232 -85.07 79.43 -0.22
CA ASN A 1232 -85.98 80.50 -0.69
C ASN A 1232 -85.36 81.91 -0.61
N THR A 1233 -84.11 82.03 -0.15
CA THR A 1233 -83.31 83.25 -0.16
C THR A 1233 -81.89 82.95 -0.62
N ALA A 1234 -81.24 83.95 -1.21
CA ALA A 1234 -79.82 83.95 -1.53
C ALA A 1234 -79.19 85.25 -1.07
N SER A 1235 -77.94 85.16 -0.65
CA SER A 1235 -77.20 86.31 -0.11
C SER A 1235 -75.84 86.39 -0.77
N LYS A 1236 -75.37 87.62 -0.97
CA LYS A 1236 -74.02 87.87 -1.45
C LYS A 1236 -73.48 89.19 -0.93
N LEU A 1237 -72.20 89.20 -0.63
CA LEU A 1237 -71.48 90.36 -0.13
C LEU A 1237 -70.91 91.18 -1.30
N ASP A 1238 -70.96 92.50 -1.20
CA ASP A 1238 -70.20 93.43 -2.04
C ASP A 1238 -69.42 94.42 -1.16
N THR A 1239 -68.20 94.78 -1.58
CA THR A 1239 -67.34 95.71 -0.85
C THR A 1239 -67.56 97.14 -1.33
N LEU A 1240 -67.90 98.06 -0.43
CA LEU A 1240 -68.29 99.44 -0.74
C LEU A 1240 -67.07 100.36 -0.92
N THR A 1241 -67.17 101.27 -1.89
CA THR A 1241 -66.28 102.41 -2.11
C THR A 1241 -67.06 103.72 -1.87
N PRO A 1242 -66.42 104.90 -1.63
CA PRO A 1242 -67.09 106.14 -1.17
C PRO A 1242 -68.13 106.80 -2.11
N SER A 1243 -68.58 106.09 -3.14
CA SER A 1243 -69.59 106.53 -4.11
C SER A 1243 -70.92 105.82 -3.85
N ASN A 1244 -72.03 106.50 -4.10
CA ASN A 1244 -73.34 105.85 -4.09
C ASN A 1244 -73.35 104.67 -5.08
N ARG A 1245 -73.86 103.51 -4.65
CA ARG A 1245 -74.03 102.31 -5.48
C ARG A 1245 -75.48 101.88 -5.53
N PHE A 1246 -75.90 101.51 -6.73
CA PHE A 1246 -77.15 100.82 -7.00
C PHE A 1246 -76.86 99.34 -7.28
N TYR A 1247 -77.78 98.48 -6.86
CA TYR A 1247 -77.66 97.03 -7.00
C TYR A 1247 -78.85 96.50 -7.80
N ARG A 1248 -78.58 95.49 -8.63
CA ARG A 1248 -79.62 94.63 -9.20
C ARG A 1248 -79.18 93.17 -9.12
N VAL A 1249 -80.15 92.28 -8.99
CA VAL A 1249 -79.91 90.84 -9.04
C VAL A 1249 -80.50 90.32 -10.35
N ARG A 1250 -79.69 89.62 -11.13
CA ARG A 1250 -80.15 88.86 -12.29
C ARG A 1250 -80.30 87.40 -11.91
N ALA A 1251 -81.49 86.86 -12.18
CA ALA A 1251 -81.69 85.42 -12.20
C ALA A 1251 -81.25 84.87 -13.56
N PHE A 1252 -80.44 83.83 -13.56
CA PHE A 1252 -80.13 83.03 -14.73
C PHE A 1252 -80.94 81.73 -14.63
N PRO A 1253 -81.75 81.41 -15.65
CA PRO A 1253 -82.46 80.13 -15.72
C PRO A 1253 -81.53 78.93 -15.58
#